data_AF-A0A1Y3SL59-F1
#
_entry.id   AF-A0A1Y3SL59-F1
#
_cell.length_a   1.000
_cell.length_b   1.000
_cell.length_c   1.000
_cell.angle_alpha   90.00
_cell.angle_beta   90.00
_cell.angle_gamma   90.00
#
_symmetry.space_group_name_H-M   'P 1'
#
loop_
_entity.id
_entity.type
_entity.pdbx_description
1 polymer ?
#
loop_
_entity_poly.entity_id
_entity_poly.type
_entity_poly.pdbx_seq_one_letter_code
_entity_poly.pdbx_strand_id
1 'polypeptide(L)'
;MDKKMKNFVDRLNFGQSYLLLGQQYLAETITNSYYERVAERLGTDKKDCNLYLELENISNNIEKILSWMQTEADYVTLPNWGKYLAEVRWNGIITTSVDYFVEKMFRLEMREVQPIYKFGKNLPYNFKSKEILHISYLYGCLNQSMDDIKPPCSLFDLSAYKANALSLLNQINREFLTPMGMLVIDGYDYGKDWLNDEVLFAVCKKLKKDQVFFFGFKEKYFQSEFIKKLVDDGIVVPIKESLITILEEAQSKGLIESSVGDLNSDDLVISVAGKRRIFPRKKLRNITRTCKVLDDFQFEFESISKEEEKDLFRDFLYRSSIEPIWEAYYFGMNIIRDYENRAFKKIQDVLSSDSLFKKPIILYGQTGTGKSVALASLAYRIKMQKKYPVLYIDGKVMEIHREDIEQFCSWCDDINVAVFWDASTHGNDVSQYFELNNYLASKGKKAVVIGTSYNLGQDIRKLYDAFYVEAPIEITEAKEINSFKQKYEKFVGEKLDDMWTSKYDNNFLVALYRMLPGTNYNIRKGLLREIDIDTIELSELVTLKQQNTPMMLLLKKCGIPISEAGEQKTNNKVKIGKIIKIVSMIGQYGIAIPFDIIFRMLEGDISYLVGSLLEKIDFLHVETDVNGTINVFPRNSLEARIVANSSLIKISERVEIIKEVIKNITEKELGFLVTFLKAIGPNGTIDCGELRLYYKEISETVKYLRIHCGVYDTGTILQEASYIREYFKYSDEKDNDVKILKETQKLLLEEIGKMEGRKNDFTIRNSYGQLLIELSSNIGAELTFYCDEGKSTKIILDEYKKLGEYLEKALIYSPDCYYPVDIWAWTASNILKKDIGEDEKTDIVSKLVSLFENVISENPEIKYREDYNSRILKVNSFENNEKITDEAFKRLLEVKSDSGIYLRARNKLKGIDITKKIENDNIKSLEDTIEYLELEEFQEIVSKSTKCLSLLLKLYWLVYAKEPIFFTEKTILPFKRDMWEKLYYLLTQMEELVDEVSPQSKYLKGICEFHLGKESDCIHHFEEIKNNYCFGPRRPILYYIASDNSGEEKARSFLGQLKKIEKDKGRARFYLPEIRKTLFYYNYEFVSKNLEENQEYEGIHIGFSFMGIRISDIQ
;
A
#
# COMPACT_ATOMS: atom_id res chain seq x y z
N MET A 1 24.40 -49.57 -8.88
CA MET A 1 24.47 -48.43 -7.94
C MET A 1 23.09 -48.11 -7.40
N ASP A 2 22.95 -48.15 -6.08
CA ASP A 2 21.78 -47.67 -5.34
C ASP A 2 21.56 -46.15 -5.53
N LYS A 3 20.34 -45.65 -5.30
CA LYS A 3 19.95 -44.24 -5.42
C LYS A 3 20.86 -43.32 -4.59
N LYS A 4 21.31 -43.77 -3.42
CA LYS A 4 22.28 -43.07 -2.57
C LYS A 4 23.66 -42.95 -3.22
N MET A 5 24.12 -44.01 -3.89
CA MET A 5 25.42 -44.02 -4.57
C MET A 5 25.40 -43.16 -5.83
N LYS A 6 24.27 -43.15 -6.55
CA LYS A 6 24.09 -42.24 -7.69
C LYS A 6 24.14 -40.77 -7.22
N ASN A 7 23.49 -40.45 -6.10
CA ASN A 7 23.57 -39.13 -5.49
C ASN A 7 24.99 -38.76 -5.01
N PHE A 8 25.74 -39.72 -4.46
CA PHE A 8 27.15 -39.53 -4.10
C PHE A 8 28.00 -39.13 -5.32
N VAL A 9 27.97 -39.92 -6.40
CA VAL A 9 28.75 -39.64 -7.62
C VAL A 9 28.29 -38.34 -8.29
N ASP A 10 26.98 -38.08 -8.29
CA ASP A 10 26.40 -36.84 -8.79
C ASP A 10 26.82 -35.62 -7.97
N ARG A 11 27.12 -35.74 -6.68
CA ARG A 11 27.66 -34.62 -5.87
C ARG A 11 29.17 -34.52 -5.96
N LEU A 12 29.85 -35.65 -6.20
CA LEU A 12 31.30 -35.70 -6.34
C LEU A 12 31.80 -34.93 -7.57
N ASN A 13 31.14 -35.08 -8.72
CA ASN A 13 31.51 -34.38 -9.95
C ASN A 13 31.18 -32.88 -9.87
N PHE A 14 30.06 -32.54 -9.24
CA PHE A 14 29.35 -31.29 -9.49
C PHE A 14 29.25 -30.36 -8.27
N GLY A 15 29.30 -30.92 -7.06
CA GLY A 15 29.29 -30.16 -5.82
C GLY A 15 30.68 -29.73 -5.36
N GLN A 16 30.73 -29.10 -4.18
CA GLN A 16 31.96 -28.85 -3.43
C GLN A 16 32.32 -30.08 -2.62
N SER A 17 33.31 -30.85 -3.06
CA SER A 17 33.70 -32.10 -2.40
C SER A 17 34.97 -31.90 -1.58
N TYR A 18 34.86 -32.14 -0.28
CA TYR A 18 36.01 -32.22 0.62
C TYR A 18 36.19 -33.66 1.08
N LEU A 19 37.43 -34.13 1.03
CA LEU A 19 37.81 -35.46 1.50
C LEU A 19 38.50 -35.36 2.85
N LEU A 20 37.94 -36.00 3.86
CA LEU A 20 38.58 -36.24 5.15
C LEU A 20 39.21 -37.63 5.14
N LEU A 21 40.54 -37.67 5.09
CA LEU A 21 41.33 -38.90 5.20
C LEU A 21 41.79 -39.10 6.64
N GLY A 22 41.24 -40.14 7.27
CA GLY A 22 41.67 -40.61 8.58
C GLY A 22 43.00 -41.36 8.52
N GLN A 23 43.61 -41.65 9.67
CA GLN A 23 44.95 -42.25 9.75
C GLN A 23 45.02 -43.70 9.23
N GLN A 24 43.89 -44.36 9.03
CA GLN A 24 43.80 -45.74 8.57
C GLN A 24 43.51 -45.85 7.05
N TYR A 25 43.55 -44.75 6.29
CA TYR A 25 43.21 -44.74 4.85
C TYR A 25 44.10 -45.65 3.98
N LEU A 26 45.29 -46.01 4.47
CA LEU A 26 46.25 -46.92 3.81
C LEU A 26 46.56 -48.18 4.64
N ALA A 27 45.82 -48.46 5.72
CA ALA A 27 46.20 -49.45 6.73
C ALA A 27 46.46 -50.84 6.15
N GLU A 28 45.61 -51.33 5.25
CA GLU A 28 45.71 -52.68 4.69
C GLU A 28 46.75 -52.82 3.57
N THR A 29 47.36 -51.73 3.11
CA THR A 29 48.25 -51.73 1.92
C THR A 29 49.63 -51.16 2.18
N ILE A 30 49.76 -50.14 3.03
CA ILE A 30 51.02 -49.43 3.26
C ILE A 30 51.23 -49.10 4.74
N THR A 31 50.30 -48.39 5.39
CA THR A 31 50.62 -47.73 6.67
C THR A 31 50.89 -48.72 7.79
N ASN A 32 50.23 -49.89 7.83
CA ASN A 32 50.56 -50.92 8.81
C ASN A 32 52.00 -51.46 8.62
N SER A 33 52.40 -51.76 7.38
CA SER A 33 53.77 -52.25 7.10
C SER A 33 54.83 -51.19 7.38
N TYR A 34 54.53 -49.93 7.08
CA TYR A 34 55.39 -48.79 7.40
C TYR A 34 55.56 -48.63 8.92
N TYR A 35 54.46 -48.57 9.68
CA TYR A 35 54.54 -48.43 11.13
C TYR A 35 55.12 -49.65 11.82
N GLU A 36 54.94 -50.86 11.30
CA GLU A 36 55.63 -52.07 11.82
C GLU A 36 57.15 -51.98 11.66
N ARG A 37 57.63 -51.57 10.48
CA ARG A 37 59.07 -51.37 10.23
C ARG A 37 59.65 -50.26 11.12
N VAL A 38 58.89 -49.18 11.31
CA VAL A 38 59.28 -48.08 12.20
C VAL A 38 59.33 -48.54 13.65
N ALA A 39 58.31 -49.28 14.12
CA ALA A 39 58.22 -49.81 15.46
C ALA A 39 59.36 -50.79 15.79
N GLU A 40 59.67 -51.71 14.87
CA GLU A 40 60.78 -52.66 15.00
C GLU A 40 62.14 -51.96 15.17
N ARG A 41 62.37 -50.86 14.43
CA ARG A 41 63.64 -50.12 14.52
C ARG A 41 63.73 -49.24 15.77
N LEU A 42 62.60 -48.67 16.21
CA LEU A 42 62.54 -47.82 17.39
C LEU A 42 62.36 -48.61 18.69
N GLY A 43 62.10 -49.92 18.61
CA GLY A 43 61.93 -50.81 19.75
C GLY A 43 60.66 -50.51 20.56
N THR A 44 59.60 -50.01 19.91
CA THR A 44 58.30 -49.74 20.55
C THR A 44 57.26 -50.80 20.16
N ASP A 45 56.33 -51.07 21.08
CA ASP A 45 55.19 -51.94 20.84
C ASP A 45 54.07 -51.25 20.04
N LYS A 46 54.18 -49.92 19.82
CA LYS A 46 53.21 -49.14 19.04
C LYS A 46 53.42 -49.33 17.54
N LYS A 47 52.47 -49.98 16.88
CA LYS A 47 52.46 -50.22 15.43
C LYS A 47 51.49 -49.31 14.67
N ASP A 48 51.20 -48.13 15.22
CA ASP A 48 50.33 -47.13 14.61
C ASP A 48 50.92 -45.72 14.81
N CYS A 49 50.17 -44.71 14.38
CA CYS A 49 50.52 -43.31 14.49
C CYS A 49 50.87 -42.84 15.91
N ASN A 50 50.37 -43.48 16.97
CA ASN A 50 50.68 -43.08 18.34
C ASN A 50 52.16 -43.25 18.67
N LEU A 51 52.91 -43.99 17.86
CA LEU A 51 54.37 -44.02 17.92
C LEU A 51 54.99 -42.61 17.86
N TYR A 52 54.42 -41.69 17.08
CA TYR A 52 54.91 -40.30 17.03
C TYR A 52 54.88 -39.64 18.41
N LEU A 53 53.84 -39.90 19.20
CA LEU A 53 53.63 -39.31 20.53
C LEU A 53 54.58 -39.87 21.61
N GLU A 54 55.36 -40.90 21.27
CA GLU A 54 56.36 -41.52 22.16
C GLU A 54 57.79 -41.14 21.76
N LEU A 55 58.01 -40.40 20.67
CA LEU A 55 59.35 -40.13 20.13
C LEU A 55 60.23 -39.36 21.10
N GLU A 56 59.68 -38.41 21.86
CA GLU A 56 60.39 -37.69 22.93
C GLU A 56 60.90 -38.63 24.04
N ASN A 57 60.18 -39.72 24.31
CA ASN A 57 60.56 -40.70 25.33
C ASN A 57 61.60 -41.71 24.80
N ILE A 58 61.67 -41.87 23.47
CA ILE A 58 62.51 -42.88 22.81
C ILE A 58 63.89 -42.31 22.43
N SER A 59 64.01 -41.01 22.13
CA SER A 59 65.29 -40.40 21.70
C SER A 59 65.36 -38.90 21.92
N ASN A 60 66.55 -38.43 22.35
CA ASN A 60 66.87 -37.01 22.47
C ASN A 60 67.15 -36.31 21.13
N ASN A 61 67.20 -37.05 20.01
CA ASN A 61 67.43 -36.50 18.67
C ASN A 61 66.27 -36.85 17.73
N ILE A 62 65.15 -36.18 17.98
CA ILE A 62 63.86 -36.38 17.30
C ILE A 62 63.97 -36.07 15.81
N GLU A 63 64.62 -34.96 15.44
CA GLU A 63 64.80 -34.56 14.04
C GLU A 63 65.52 -35.62 13.21
N LYS A 64 66.52 -36.30 13.77
CA LYS A 64 67.20 -37.39 13.07
C LYS A 64 66.30 -38.60 12.86
N ILE A 65 65.38 -38.87 13.80
CA ILE A 65 64.38 -39.94 13.65
C ILE A 65 63.33 -39.55 12.62
N LEU A 66 62.78 -38.35 12.67
CA LEU A 66 61.80 -37.85 11.71
C LEU A 66 62.38 -37.83 10.29
N SER A 67 63.62 -37.36 10.12
CA SER A 67 64.34 -37.40 8.84
C SER A 67 64.55 -38.83 8.31
N TRP A 68 64.85 -39.77 9.20
CA TRP A 68 64.94 -41.18 8.83
C TRP A 68 63.57 -41.76 8.44
N MET A 69 62.53 -41.51 9.24
CA MET A 69 61.16 -41.91 8.94
C MET A 69 60.69 -41.34 7.60
N GLN A 70 61.01 -40.07 7.31
CA GLN A 70 60.77 -39.45 6.02
C GLN A 70 61.48 -40.19 4.88
N THR A 71 62.75 -40.57 5.10
CA THR A 71 63.54 -41.35 4.13
C THR A 71 62.91 -42.72 3.86
N GLU A 72 62.43 -43.43 4.90
CA GLU A 72 61.71 -44.69 4.71
C GLU A 72 60.40 -44.48 3.96
N ALA A 73 59.68 -43.40 4.26
CA ALA A 73 58.48 -43.01 3.54
C ALA A 73 58.77 -42.66 2.06
N ASP A 74 59.95 -42.09 1.74
CA ASP A 74 60.31 -41.76 0.35
C ASP A 74 60.38 -43.02 -0.52
N TYR A 75 60.88 -44.12 0.05
CA TYR A 75 60.98 -45.43 -0.62
C TYR A 75 59.66 -46.21 -0.70
N VAL A 76 58.61 -45.76 -0.02
CA VAL A 76 57.29 -46.39 -0.13
C VAL A 76 56.70 -46.15 -1.52
N THR A 77 56.35 -47.25 -2.20
CA THR A 77 55.60 -47.23 -3.46
C THR A 77 54.12 -47.18 -3.15
N LEU A 78 53.42 -46.15 -3.63
CA LEU A 78 51.98 -45.98 -3.42
C LEU A 78 51.18 -47.01 -4.23
N PRO A 79 50.02 -47.47 -3.76
CA PRO A 79 49.21 -48.42 -4.50
C PRO A 79 48.64 -47.78 -5.76
N ASN A 80 48.51 -48.57 -6.82
CA ASN A 80 47.94 -48.11 -8.10
C ASN A 80 46.52 -47.58 -7.97
N TRP A 81 45.77 -47.99 -6.94
CA TRP A 81 44.43 -47.46 -6.72
C TRP A 81 44.42 -46.01 -6.23
N GLY A 82 45.55 -45.49 -5.74
CA GLY A 82 45.66 -44.08 -5.34
C GLY A 82 45.32 -43.11 -6.47
N LYS A 83 45.49 -43.54 -7.73
CA LYS A 83 45.06 -42.78 -8.92
C LYS A 83 43.56 -42.49 -8.91
N TYR A 84 42.71 -43.40 -8.42
CA TYR A 84 41.26 -43.20 -8.40
C TYR A 84 40.86 -42.06 -7.44
N LEU A 85 41.62 -41.86 -6.36
CA LEU A 85 41.45 -40.69 -5.48
C LEU A 85 41.97 -39.42 -6.16
N ALA A 86 43.14 -39.50 -6.82
CA ALA A 86 43.80 -38.37 -7.45
C ALA A 86 43.06 -37.82 -8.68
N GLU A 87 42.39 -38.69 -9.45
CA GLU A 87 41.56 -38.33 -10.60
C GLU A 87 40.32 -37.50 -10.23
N VAL A 88 39.87 -37.58 -8.97
CA VAL A 88 38.74 -36.79 -8.49
C VAL A 88 39.16 -35.35 -8.23
N ARG A 89 38.38 -34.40 -8.77
CA ARG A 89 38.58 -32.95 -8.57
C ARG A 89 38.08 -32.46 -7.21
N TRP A 90 38.72 -32.91 -6.14
CA TRP A 90 38.46 -32.42 -4.78
C TRP A 90 38.69 -30.91 -4.69
N ASN A 91 37.83 -30.22 -3.95
CA ASN A 91 38.02 -28.81 -3.59
C ASN A 91 39.06 -28.63 -2.48
N GLY A 92 39.21 -29.65 -1.63
CA GLY A 92 40.27 -29.71 -0.64
C GLY A 92 40.30 -31.05 0.07
N ILE A 93 41.43 -31.34 0.69
CA ILE A 93 41.63 -32.54 1.50
C ILE A 93 41.92 -32.09 2.92
N ILE A 94 41.27 -32.74 3.88
CA ILE A 94 41.55 -32.62 5.30
C ILE A 94 42.11 -33.97 5.71
N THR A 95 43.25 -34.00 6.39
CA THR A 95 43.79 -35.27 6.87
C THR A 95 44.24 -35.18 8.31
N THR A 96 43.90 -36.23 9.06
CA THR A 96 44.44 -36.49 10.39
C THR A 96 45.76 -37.27 10.30
N SER A 97 46.12 -37.79 9.12
CA SER A 97 47.40 -38.45 8.94
C SER A 97 48.52 -37.42 8.88
N VAL A 98 49.65 -37.82 9.43
CA VAL A 98 50.88 -37.01 9.45
C VAL A 98 51.90 -37.51 8.44
N ASP A 99 51.57 -38.54 7.66
CA ASP A 99 52.38 -38.91 6.50
C ASP A 99 52.21 -37.92 5.34
N TYR A 100 53.18 -37.85 4.44
CA TYR A 100 53.07 -37.06 3.19
C TYR A 100 52.70 -37.95 1.98
N PHE A 101 52.21 -39.19 2.21
CA PHE A 101 51.75 -40.06 1.12
C PHE A 101 50.53 -39.48 0.43
N VAL A 102 49.65 -38.77 1.17
CA VAL A 102 48.54 -38.00 0.59
C VAL A 102 49.09 -37.03 -0.47
N GLU A 103 50.04 -36.17 -0.10
CA GLU A 103 50.67 -35.22 -1.03
C GLU A 103 51.32 -35.92 -2.24
N LYS A 104 52.07 -37.01 -2.01
CA LYS A 104 52.72 -37.82 -3.06
C LYS A 104 51.70 -38.44 -4.03
N MET A 105 50.52 -38.82 -3.54
CA MET A 105 49.43 -39.41 -4.34
C MET A 105 48.77 -38.38 -5.25
N PHE A 106 48.49 -37.18 -4.74
CA PHE A 106 47.77 -36.13 -5.48
C PHE A 106 48.66 -35.31 -6.44
N ARG A 107 50.00 -35.31 -6.24
CA ARG A 107 50.95 -34.67 -7.17
C ARG A 107 51.12 -35.41 -8.51
N LEU A 108 50.69 -36.67 -8.61
CA LEU A 108 50.86 -37.50 -9.82
C LEU A 108 49.95 -37.09 -11.00
N GLU A 109 48.90 -36.29 -10.77
CA GLU A 109 47.85 -35.93 -11.75
C GLU A 109 47.92 -34.46 -12.26
N MET A 110 49.10 -33.84 -12.29
CA MET A 110 49.32 -32.46 -12.80
C MET A 110 48.46 -31.35 -12.16
N ARG A 111 48.04 -31.48 -10.89
CA ARG A 111 47.39 -30.41 -10.11
C ARG A 111 48.40 -29.64 -9.26
N GLU A 112 48.19 -28.35 -9.07
CA GLU A 112 48.96 -27.56 -8.10
C GLU A 112 48.50 -27.91 -6.69
N VAL A 113 49.36 -28.57 -5.91
CA VAL A 113 49.07 -28.99 -4.53
C VAL A 113 49.70 -27.99 -3.55
N GLN A 114 48.88 -27.44 -2.65
CA GLN A 114 49.31 -26.50 -1.62
C GLN A 114 48.96 -27.06 -0.23
N PRO A 115 49.94 -27.55 0.55
CA PRO A 115 49.68 -28.02 1.90
C PRO A 115 49.51 -26.85 2.87
N ILE A 116 48.59 -27.01 3.84
CA ILE A 116 48.26 -26.03 4.87
C ILE A 116 48.34 -26.69 6.23
N TYR A 117 49.09 -26.06 7.14
CA TYR A 117 49.38 -26.58 8.47
C TYR A 117 48.84 -25.70 9.61
N LYS A 118 48.57 -24.41 9.33
CA LYS A 118 48.10 -23.43 10.32
C LYS A 118 46.79 -22.80 9.89
N PHE A 119 45.85 -22.68 10.82
CA PHE A 119 44.48 -22.26 10.53
C PHE A 119 44.13 -21.00 11.31
N GLY A 120 43.96 -19.88 10.60
CA GLY A 120 43.57 -18.58 11.16
C GLY A 120 42.08 -18.27 11.02
N LYS A 121 41.67 -17.04 11.35
CA LYS A 121 40.29 -16.55 11.15
C LYS A 121 39.88 -16.47 9.67
N ASN A 122 40.84 -16.26 8.78
CA ASN A 122 40.64 -16.15 7.35
C ASN A 122 41.48 -17.20 6.65
N LEU A 123 40.91 -17.84 5.65
CA LEU A 123 41.55 -18.88 4.85
C LEU A 123 41.99 -18.30 3.50
N PRO A 124 42.91 -18.96 2.79
CA PRO A 124 43.28 -18.55 1.44
C PRO A 124 42.05 -18.32 0.55
N TYR A 125 42.05 -17.24 -0.23
CA TYR A 125 40.92 -16.89 -1.11
C TYR A 125 40.57 -18.02 -2.10
N ASN A 126 41.58 -18.81 -2.52
CA ASN A 126 41.47 -19.93 -3.43
C ASN A 126 41.21 -21.28 -2.72
N PHE A 127 40.83 -21.31 -1.44
CA PHE A 127 40.69 -22.55 -0.67
C PHE A 127 39.61 -23.51 -1.22
N LYS A 128 38.62 -22.99 -1.97
CA LYS A 128 37.59 -23.80 -2.65
C LYS A 128 37.97 -24.19 -4.09
N SER A 129 39.18 -23.89 -4.54
CA SER A 129 39.57 -24.10 -5.94
C SER A 129 39.59 -25.60 -6.30
N LYS A 130 39.06 -25.94 -7.48
CA LYS A 130 39.28 -27.26 -8.10
C LYS A 130 40.58 -27.32 -8.91
N GLU A 131 41.26 -26.18 -9.11
CA GLU A 131 42.53 -26.10 -9.84
C GLU A 131 43.73 -26.22 -8.88
N ILE A 132 43.69 -25.48 -7.77
CA ILE A 132 44.70 -25.53 -6.69
C ILE A 132 44.14 -26.37 -5.55
N LEU A 133 44.74 -27.55 -5.32
CA LEU A 133 44.31 -28.48 -4.29
C LEU A 133 44.96 -28.15 -2.95
N HIS A 134 44.16 -27.69 -2.00
CA HIS A 134 44.62 -27.46 -0.64
C HIS A 134 44.56 -28.73 0.19
N ILE A 135 45.69 -29.13 0.80
CA ILE A 135 45.77 -30.28 1.71
C ILE A 135 46.00 -29.76 3.13
N SER A 136 44.95 -29.81 3.95
CA SER A 136 44.96 -29.35 5.33
C SER A 136 45.37 -30.49 6.26
N TYR A 137 46.59 -30.40 6.79
CA TYR A 137 47.14 -31.32 7.77
C TYR A 137 46.76 -30.87 9.18
N LEU A 138 45.86 -31.61 9.83
CA LEU A 138 45.33 -31.23 11.15
C LEU A 138 46.39 -31.32 12.25
N TYR A 139 47.31 -32.28 12.14
CA TYR A 139 48.30 -32.61 13.17
C TYR A 139 49.74 -32.53 12.64
N GLY A 140 49.98 -31.66 11.65
CA GLY A 140 51.30 -31.52 11.01
C GLY A 140 51.62 -32.63 10.01
N CYS A 141 52.84 -32.61 9.45
CA CYS A 141 53.27 -33.59 8.45
C CYS A 141 54.76 -33.91 8.56
N LEU A 142 55.11 -35.18 8.31
CA LEU A 142 56.44 -35.77 8.44
C LEU A 142 57.51 -35.08 7.57
N ASN A 143 57.12 -34.48 6.45
CA ASN A 143 58.04 -33.77 5.57
C ASN A 143 58.35 -32.33 6.03
N GLN A 144 57.89 -31.92 7.21
CA GLN A 144 58.14 -30.62 7.82
C GLN A 144 59.12 -30.72 9.00
N SER A 145 59.95 -29.69 9.18
CA SER A 145 60.97 -29.64 10.24
C SER A 145 60.72 -28.58 11.31
N MET A 146 59.67 -27.75 11.19
CA MET A 146 59.34 -26.74 12.19
C MET A 146 58.40 -27.30 13.26
N ASP A 147 58.64 -26.95 14.52
CA ASP A 147 57.99 -27.55 15.71
C ASP A 147 56.46 -27.41 15.74
N ASP A 148 55.92 -26.45 14.99
CA ASP A 148 54.49 -26.12 14.93
C ASP A 148 53.75 -26.70 13.71
N ILE A 149 54.46 -27.37 12.81
CA ILE A 149 53.90 -27.97 11.58
C ILE A 149 54.43 -29.38 11.27
N LYS A 150 55.42 -29.88 12.02
CA LYS A 150 55.84 -31.30 12.03
C LYS A 150 54.84 -32.16 12.82
N PRO A 151 54.93 -33.51 12.79
CA PRO A 151 54.04 -34.33 13.59
C PRO A 151 54.25 -34.12 15.10
N PRO A 152 53.20 -34.18 15.95
CA PRO A 152 53.37 -34.08 17.40
C PRO A 152 54.24 -35.23 17.90
N CYS A 153 55.30 -34.90 18.65
CA CYS A 153 56.28 -35.87 19.13
C CYS A 153 56.03 -36.32 20.59
N SER A 154 55.04 -35.69 21.22
CA SER A 154 54.57 -36.00 22.57
C SER A 154 53.05 -35.85 22.72
N LEU A 155 52.50 -36.45 23.77
CA LEU A 155 51.11 -36.23 24.17
C LEU A 155 50.80 -34.75 24.51
N PHE A 156 51.81 -34.01 24.98
CA PHE A 156 51.65 -32.60 25.32
C PHE A 156 51.56 -31.73 24.06
N ASP A 157 52.37 -32.01 23.04
CA ASP A 157 52.33 -31.32 21.75
C ASP A 157 50.97 -31.46 21.08
N LEU A 158 50.41 -32.66 21.11
CA LEU A 158 49.13 -32.98 20.48
C LEU A 158 48.00 -32.03 20.93
N SER A 159 48.06 -31.49 22.15
CA SER A 159 47.08 -30.53 22.64
C SER A 159 47.04 -29.22 21.83
N ALA A 160 48.20 -28.70 21.43
CA ALA A 160 48.32 -27.49 20.62
C ALA A 160 47.82 -27.74 19.19
N TYR A 161 48.15 -28.90 18.62
CA TYR A 161 47.65 -29.29 17.30
C TYR A 161 46.13 -29.50 17.31
N LYS A 162 45.54 -30.06 18.38
CA LYS A 162 44.07 -30.16 18.53
C LYS A 162 43.40 -28.78 18.53
N ALA A 163 43.98 -27.78 19.19
CA ALA A 163 43.45 -26.41 19.18
C ALA A 163 43.52 -25.76 17.78
N ASN A 164 44.64 -25.96 17.06
CA ASN A 164 44.80 -25.50 15.68
C ASN A 164 43.80 -26.21 14.74
N ALA A 165 43.68 -27.54 14.82
CA ALA A 165 42.73 -28.32 14.04
C ALA A 165 41.27 -27.87 14.26
N LEU A 166 40.88 -27.59 15.50
CA LEU A 166 39.56 -27.04 15.82
C LEU A 166 39.30 -25.69 15.16
N SER A 167 40.33 -24.88 14.90
CA SER A 167 40.17 -23.58 14.22
C SER A 167 39.71 -23.75 12.77
N LEU A 168 40.23 -24.76 12.04
CA LEU A 168 39.75 -25.13 10.70
C LEU A 168 38.35 -25.76 10.78
N LEU A 169 38.22 -26.81 11.60
CA LEU A 169 37.02 -27.63 11.67
C LEU A 169 35.78 -26.82 12.12
N ASN A 170 35.97 -25.77 12.94
CA ASN A 170 34.86 -24.90 13.34
C ASN A 170 34.33 -24.00 12.23
N GLN A 171 35.10 -23.77 11.17
CA GLN A 171 34.73 -22.96 10.03
C GLN A 171 34.06 -23.77 8.91
N ILE A 172 33.85 -25.09 9.10
CA ILE A 172 33.37 -26.05 8.09
C ILE A 172 32.13 -25.57 7.30
N ASN A 173 31.11 -25.05 7.98
CA ASN A 173 29.84 -24.65 7.40
C ASN A 173 29.77 -23.17 6.97
N ARG A 174 30.78 -22.36 7.32
CA ARG A 174 30.82 -20.92 7.00
C ARG A 174 31.75 -20.63 5.83
N GLU A 175 32.92 -21.26 5.83
CA GLU A 175 34.01 -20.91 4.91
C GLU A 175 34.26 -21.97 3.84
N PHE A 176 33.90 -23.25 4.03
CA PHE A 176 34.34 -24.33 3.12
C PHE A 176 33.21 -25.12 2.44
N LEU A 177 32.27 -25.64 3.22
CA LEU A 177 31.17 -26.48 2.75
C LEU A 177 29.87 -25.68 2.75
N THR A 178 29.37 -25.41 1.54
CA THR A 178 28.01 -24.95 1.30
C THR A 178 26.99 -26.09 1.55
N PRO A 179 25.68 -25.84 1.56
CA PRO A 179 24.61 -26.86 1.70
C PRO A 179 24.63 -27.98 0.68
N MET A 180 25.30 -27.71 -0.43
CA MET A 180 25.42 -28.59 -1.58
C MET A 180 26.80 -29.21 -1.66
N GLY A 181 27.72 -28.74 -0.82
CA GLY A 181 28.96 -29.41 -0.56
C GLY A 181 28.73 -30.73 0.18
N MET A 182 29.73 -31.59 0.09
CA MET A 182 29.75 -32.87 0.76
C MET A 182 31.09 -33.10 1.45
N LEU A 183 31.03 -33.69 2.63
CA LEU A 183 32.19 -34.20 3.33
C LEU A 183 32.26 -35.72 3.12
N VAL A 184 33.32 -36.18 2.46
CA VAL A 184 33.60 -37.60 2.28
C VAL A 184 34.59 -38.01 3.36
N ILE A 185 34.25 -39.01 4.16
CA ILE A 185 35.12 -39.54 5.21
C ILE A 185 35.56 -40.94 4.78
N ASP A 186 36.87 -41.17 4.75
CA ASP A 186 37.46 -42.48 4.53
C ASP A 186 38.67 -42.70 5.44
N GLY A 187 38.93 -43.95 5.84
CA GLY A 187 40.06 -44.29 6.69
C GLY A 187 40.01 -43.76 8.13
N TYR A 188 38.87 -43.25 8.61
CA TYR A 188 38.70 -42.78 9.99
C TYR A 188 38.26 -43.91 10.93
N ASP A 189 38.92 -44.04 12.08
CA ASP A 189 38.57 -44.98 13.15
C ASP A 189 38.74 -44.29 14.51
N TYR A 190 37.64 -44.04 15.21
CA TYR A 190 37.66 -43.29 16.48
C TYR A 190 38.55 -43.92 17.57
N GLY A 191 38.87 -45.21 17.46
CA GLY A 191 39.77 -45.89 18.39
C GLY A 191 41.25 -45.87 17.98
N LYS A 192 41.56 -45.41 16.76
CA LYS A 192 42.91 -45.40 16.18
C LYS A 192 43.27 -44.07 15.49
N ASP A 193 42.49 -43.02 15.72
CA ASP A 193 42.69 -41.69 15.17
C ASP A 193 42.74 -40.67 16.31
N TRP A 194 43.55 -39.62 16.15
CA TRP A 194 43.68 -38.53 17.11
C TRP A 194 42.50 -37.56 17.09
N LEU A 195 41.71 -37.55 16.00
CA LEU A 195 40.43 -36.84 15.94
C LEU A 195 39.39 -37.62 16.74
N ASN A 196 38.91 -37.04 17.84
CA ASN A 196 37.89 -37.67 18.67
C ASN A 196 36.52 -37.68 17.97
N ASP A 197 35.72 -38.71 18.25
CA ASP A 197 34.35 -38.85 17.74
C ASP A 197 33.39 -37.75 18.24
N GLU A 198 33.59 -37.23 19.45
CA GLU A 198 32.88 -36.03 19.94
C GLU A 198 33.17 -34.79 19.08
N VAL A 199 34.43 -34.60 18.66
CA VAL A 199 34.80 -33.47 17.80
C VAL A 199 34.23 -33.66 16.41
N LEU A 200 34.33 -34.87 15.84
CA LEU A 200 33.69 -35.19 14.57
C LEU A 200 32.17 -34.97 14.63
N PHE A 201 31.53 -35.30 15.76
CA PHE A 201 30.14 -34.99 16.02
C PHE A 201 29.85 -33.50 15.98
N ALA A 202 30.59 -32.69 16.73
CA ALA A 202 30.40 -31.24 16.76
C ALA A 202 30.58 -30.59 15.38
N VAL A 203 31.48 -31.14 14.55
CA VAL A 203 31.72 -30.69 13.18
C VAL A 203 30.57 -31.10 12.26
N CYS A 204 30.24 -32.39 12.21
CA CYS A 204 29.18 -32.91 11.35
C CYS A 204 27.80 -32.38 11.74
N LYS A 205 27.54 -32.11 13.02
CA LYS A 205 26.25 -31.58 13.49
C LYS A 205 25.91 -30.19 12.91
N LYS A 206 26.93 -29.44 12.47
CA LYS A 206 26.76 -28.17 11.75
C LYS A 206 26.36 -28.35 10.29
N LEU A 207 26.43 -29.58 9.77
CA LEU A 207 26.08 -29.94 8.40
C LEU A 207 24.65 -30.51 8.33
N LYS A 208 24.06 -30.40 7.14
CA LYS A 208 22.69 -30.84 6.84
C LYS A 208 22.60 -32.34 6.60
N LYS A 209 21.37 -32.83 6.52
CA LYS A 209 21.06 -34.24 6.21
C LYS A 209 21.70 -34.66 4.88
N ASP A 210 22.20 -35.89 4.85
CA ASP A 210 22.88 -36.53 3.73
C ASP A 210 24.10 -35.76 3.17
N GLN A 211 24.74 -34.87 3.95
CA GLN A 211 25.94 -34.16 3.49
C GLN A 211 27.25 -34.89 3.79
N VAL A 212 27.25 -35.84 4.72
CA VAL A 212 28.45 -36.58 5.11
C VAL A 212 28.35 -38.02 4.65
N PHE A 213 29.30 -38.47 3.84
CA PHE A 213 29.38 -39.84 3.36
C PHE A 213 30.57 -40.53 4.01
N PHE A 214 30.30 -41.54 4.85
CA PHE A 214 31.34 -42.23 5.59
C PHE A 214 31.53 -43.64 5.03
N PHE A 215 32.64 -43.83 4.31
CA PHE A 215 33.05 -45.06 3.64
C PHE A 215 33.82 -46.00 4.57
N GLY A 216 33.82 -47.29 4.24
CA GLY A 216 34.43 -48.34 5.07
C GLY A 216 33.77 -48.47 6.45
N PHE A 217 32.48 -48.12 6.56
CA PHE A 217 31.75 -48.06 7.82
C PHE A 217 31.60 -49.46 8.45
N LYS A 218 32.13 -49.65 9.66
CA LYS A 218 32.11 -50.91 10.41
C LYS A 218 31.00 -50.88 11.46
N GLU A 219 30.35 -52.01 11.70
CA GLU A 219 29.27 -52.12 12.71
C GLU A 219 29.71 -51.66 14.12
N LYS A 220 31.00 -51.84 14.46
CA LYS A 220 31.57 -51.34 15.72
C LYS A 220 31.40 -49.82 15.91
N TYR A 221 31.27 -49.04 14.82
CA TYR A 221 31.09 -47.59 14.90
C TYR A 221 29.74 -47.19 15.52
N PHE A 222 28.74 -48.08 15.54
CA PHE A 222 27.50 -47.86 16.30
C PHE A 222 27.67 -47.95 17.81
N GLN A 223 28.82 -48.39 18.32
CA GLN A 223 29.13 -48.37 19.76
C GLN A 223 29.41 -46.95 20.26
N SER A 224 29.79 -46.01 19.38
CA SER A 224 29.89 -44.59 19.71
C SER A 224 28.50 -43.95 19.67
N GLU A 225 28.05 -43.40 20.80
CA GLU A 225 26.77 -42.67 20.88
C GLU A 225 26.74 -41.46 19.94
N PHE A 226 27.90 -40.81 19.77
CA PHE A 226 28.08 -39.67 18.88
C PHE A 226 27.86 -40.04 17.40
N ILE A 227 28.56 -41.08 16.92
CA ILE A 227 28.44 -41.52 15.51
C ILE A 227 27.03 -42.07 15.25
N LYS A 228 26.50 -42.88 16.17
CA LYS A 228 25.13 -43.40 16.08
C LYS A 228 24.11 -42.27 15.95
N LYS A 229 24.24 -41.21 16.77
CA LYS A 229 23.35 -40.05 16.71
C LYS A 229 23.40 -39.32 15.37
N LEU A 230 24.58 -39.18 14.75
CA LEU A 230 24.71 -38.55 13.43
C LEU A 230 24.03 -39.36 12.31
N VAL A 231 24.07 -40.68 12.40
CA VAL A 231 23.39 -41.59 11.46
C VAL A 231 21.87 -41.53 11.68
N ASP A 232 21.41 -41.58 12.93
CA ASP A 232 19.99 -41.49 13.28
C ASP A 232 19.38 -40.14 12.87
N ASP A 233 20.13 -39.04 13.02
CA ASP A 233 19.72 -37.71 12.57
C ASP A 233 19.75 -37.55 11.03
N GLY A 234 20.27 -38.54 10.32
CA GLY A 234 20.39 -38.59 8.86
C GLY A 234 21.45 -37.63 8.30
N ILE A 235 22.41 -37.20 9.11
CA ILE A 235 23.51 -36.30 8.70
C ILE A 235 24.61 -37.12 8.03
N VAL A 236 24.97 -38.25 8.64
CA VAL A 236 25.95 -39.20 8.11
C VAL A 236 25.24 -40.34 7.38
N VAL A 237 25.67 -40.58 6.15
CA VAL A 237 25.30 -41.74 5.34
C VAL A 237 26.39 -42.80 5.50
N PRO A 238 26.16 -43.87 6.28
CA PRO A 238 27.13 -44.95 6.45
C PRO A 238 27.17 -45.84 5.21
N ILE A 239 28.38 -46.11 4.71
CA ILE A 239 28.65 -46.95 3.53
C ILE A 239 29.66 -48.02 3.92
N LYS A 240 29.32 -49.29 3.73
CA LYS A 240 30.18 -50.42 4.14
C LYS A 240 31.34 -50.63 3.18
N GLU A 241 31.12 -50.36 1.90
CA GLU A 241 32.10 -50.44 0.83
C GLU A 241 33.21 -49.39 1.01
N SER A 242 34.42 -49.72 0.54
CA SER A 242 35.52 -48.74 0.52
C SER A 242 35.26 -47.65 -0.52
N LEU A 243 35.75 -46.43 -0.25
CA LEU A 243 35.66 -45.32 -1.20
C LEU A 243 36.29 -45.72 -2.55
N ILE A 244 37.42 -46.41 -2.51
CA ILE A 244 38.16 -46.86 -3.70
C ILE A 244 37.32 -47.79 -4.57
N THR A 245 36.65 -48.78 -3.99
CA THR A 245 35.79 -49.71 -4.75
C THR A 245 34.67 -48.96 -5.47
N ILE A 246 34.10 -47.93 -4.83
CA ILE A 246 33.03 -47.13 -5.41
C ILE A 246 33.57 -46.21 -6.52
N LEU A 247 34.77 -45.63 -6.34
CA LEU A 247 35.39 -44.80 -7.37
C LEU A 247 35.83 -45.62 -8.59
N GLU A 248 36.37 -46.82 -8.38
CA GLU A 248 36.72 -47.75 -9.46
C GLU A 248 35.47 -48.24 -10.22
N GLU A 249 34.38 -48.55 -9.52
CA GLU A 249 33.09 -48.89 -10.15
C GLU A 249 32.53 -47.69 -10.93
N ALA A 250 32.64 -46.48 -10.40
CA ALA A 250 32.14 -45.28 -11.05
C ALA A 250 33.00 -44.91 -12.28
N GLN A 251 34.33 -45.05 -12.21
CA GLN A 251 35.22 -44.79 -13.35
C GLN A 251 35.04 -45.83 -14.46
N SER A 252 34.97 -47.13 -14.12
CA SER A 252 34.73 -48.19 -15.11
C SER A 252 33.38 -48.04 -15.83
N LYS A 253 32.42 -47.35 -15.20
CA LYS A 253 31.13 -46.96 -15.79
C LYS A 253 31.12 -45.60 -16.47
N GLY A 254 32.26 -44.90 -16.52
CA GLY A 254 32.38 -43.55 -17.09
C GLY A 254 31.55 -42.49 -16.35
N LEU A 255 31.26 -42.72 -15.06
CA LEU A 255 30.44 -41.83 -14.23
C LEU A 255 31.28 -40.78 -13.49
N ILE A 256 32.58 -41.02 -13.35
CA ILE A 256 33.54 -40.00 -12.89
C ILE A 256 34.02 -39.27 -14.15
N GLU A 257 33.95 -37.95 -14.13
CA GLU A 257 34.53 -37.13 -15.19
C GLU A 257 36.07 -37.26 -15.14
N SER A 258 36.62 -38.23 -15.88
CA SER A 258 38.07 -38.38 -16.07
C SER A 258 38.61 -37.30 -17.01
N SER A 259 39.90 -37.01 -16.85
CA SER A 259 40.65 -36.00 -17.60
C SER A 259 40.73 -36.29 -19.11
N VAL A 260 39.68 -35.95 -19.85
CA VAL A 260 39.76 -35.68 -21.29
C VAL A 260 38.92 -34.44 -21.64
N GLY A 261 39.62 -33.31 -21.79
CA GLY A 261 39.13 -32.08 -22.41
C GLY A 261 38.64 -31.02 -21.41
N ASP A 262 39.55 -30.15 -20.98
CA ASP A 262 39.32 -28.79 -20.46
C ASP A 262 37.93 -28.51 -19.85
N LEU A 263 37.53 -29.25 -18.82
CA LEU A 263 36.62 -28.67 -17.83
C LEU A 263 37.44 -27.59 -17.12
N ASN A 264 37.30 -26.34 -17.54
CA ASN A 264 37.73 -25.23 -16.70
C ASN A 264 36.85 -25.22 -15.46
N SER A 265 37.32 -24.70 -14.33
CA SER A 265 36.52 -24.53 -13.09
C SER A 265 35.21 -23.74 -13.25
N ASP A 266 34.95 -23.22 -14.45
CA ASP A 266 33.91 -22.25 -14.80
C ASP A 266 33.02 -22.74 -15.97
N ASP A 267 33.08 -24.02 -16.33
CA ASP A 267 32.13 -24.64 -17.26
C ASP A 267 30.79 -24.91 -16.56
N LEU A 268 29.65 -24.68 -17.23
CA LEU A 268 28.31 -24.80 -16.62
C LEU A 268 27.70 -26.18 -16.84
N VAL A 269 26.95 -26.66 -15.84
CA VAL A 269 26.26 -27.94 -15.90
C VAL A 269 24.76 -27.72 -15.87
N ILE A 270 24.07 -28.31 -16.85
CA ILE A 270 22.64 -28.10 -17.05
C ILE A 270 21.98 -29.46 -17.20
N SER A 271 20.97 -29.74 -16.37
CA SER A 271 20.12 -30.92 -16.50
C SER A 271 19.11 -30.72 -17.63
N VAL A 272 19.15 -31.62 -18.60
CA VAL A 272 18.26 -31.65 -19.75
C VAL A 272 17.72 -33.06 -19.95
N ALA A 273 16.40 -33.22 -19.97
CA ALA A 273 15.70 -34.52 -19.99
C ALA A 273 16.25 -35.56 -18.97
N GLY A 274 16.62 -35.10 -17.77
CA GLY A 274 17.18 -35.97 -16.72
C GLY A 274 18.63 -36.42 -16.95
N LYS A 275 19.34 -35.88 -17.95
CA LYS A 275 20.78 -36.06 -18.19
C LYS A 275 21.51 -34.73 -17.97
N ARG A 276 22.65 -34.76 -17.29
CA ARG A 276 23.52 -33.58 -17.15
C ARG A 276 24.35 -33.38 -18.41
N ARG A 277 24.44 -32.13 -18.88
CA ARG A 277 25.28 -31.74 -20.01
C ARG A 277 26.16 -30.56 -19.61
N ILE A 278 27.36 -30.51 -20.18
CA ILE A 278 28.37 -29.49 -19.90
C ILE A 278 28.35 -28.43 -21.00
N PHE A 279 28.15 -27.17 -20.64
CA PHE A 279 28.24 -26.01 -21.51
C PHE A 279 29.59 -25.29 -21.31
N PRO A 280 30.49 -25.26 -22.31
CA PRO A 280 31.86 -24.74 -22.14
C PRO A 280 31.95 -23.26 -21.78
N ARG A 281 32.87 -22.87 -20.88
CA ARG A 281 33.13 -21.48 -20.42
C ARG A 281 33.41 -20.50 -21.56
N LYS A 282 34.15 -20.94 -22.58
CA LYS A 282 34.44 -20.10 -23.77
C LYS A 282 33.16 -19.66 -24.48
N LYS A 283 32.16 -20.55 -24.56
CA LYS A 283 30.82 -20.22 -25.09
C LYS A 283 29.98 -19.47 -24.06
N LEU A 284 30.19 -19.71 -22.76
CA LEU A 284 29.54 -19.00 -21.68
C LEU A 284 29.88 -17.50 -21.63
N ARG A 285 31.15 -17.13 -21.79
CA ARG A 285 31.58 -15.72 -21.82
C ARG A 285 30.89 -14.96 -22.96
N ASN A 286 30.64 -15.62 -24.08
CA ASN A 286 29.93 -15.02 -25.21
C ASN A 286 28.43 -14.92 -24.95
N ILE A 287 27.79 -15.91 -24.31
CA ILE A 287 26.35 -15.81 -24.06
C ILE A 287 25.99 -14.93 -22.87
N THR A 288 26.85 -14.81 -21.85
CA THR A 288 26.58 -14.02 -20.63
C THR A 288 26.48 -12.52 -20.86
N ARG A 289 27.00 -12.00 -21.99
CA ARG A 289 26.71 -10.61 -22.44
C ARG A 289 25.27 -10.42 -22.91
N THR A 290 24.60 -11.50 -23.31
CA THR A 290 23.28 -11.48 -23.93
C THR A 290 22.20 -12.04 -23.01
N CYS A 291 22.46 -13.14 -22.29
CA CYS A 291 21.49 -13.77 -21.42
C CYS A 291 22.13 -14.56 -20.27
N LYS A 292 21.38 -14.71 -19.19
CA LYS A 292 21.73 -15.57 -18.06
C LYS A 292 21.30 -17.00 -18.37
N VAL A 293 22.26 -17.92 -18.37
CA VAL A 293 22.02 -19.36 -18.48
C VAL A 293 21.62 -19.88 -17.10
N LEU A 294 20.44 -20.51 -16.99
CA LEU A 294 19.98 -21.09 -15.73
C LEU A 294 20.55 -22.51 -15.57
N ASP A 295 21.62 -22.62 -14.80
CA ASP A 295 22.27 -23.89 -14.47
C ASP A 295 21.62 -24.60 -13.28
N ASP A 296 22.09 -25.81 -12.97
CA ASP A 296 21.52 -26.63 -11.90
C ASP A 296 21.90 -26.18 -10.49
N PHE A 297 22.99 -25.41 -10.32
CA PHE A 297 23.56 -25.02 -9.02
C PHE A 297 23.05 -23.66 -8.54
N GLN A 298 22.55 -22.82 -9.44
CA GLN A 298 21.98 -21.50 -9.13
C GLN A 298 20.73 -21.53 -8.24
N PHE A 299 20.14 -22.70 -7.98
CA PHE A 299 18.83 -22.84 -7.31
C PHE A 299 18.85 -23.69 -6.05
N GLU A 300 20.04 -23.92 -5.51
CA GLU A 300 20.23 -24.72 -4.32
C GLU A 300 20.44 -23.80 -3.10
N PHE A 301 19.35 -23.44 -2.43
CA PHE A 301 19.34 -22.47 -1.32
C PHE A 301 19.28 -23.12 0.06
N GLU A 302 19.77 -22.39 1.08
CA GLU A 302 19.66 -22.80 2.48
C GLU A 302 18.26 -22.65 3.02
N SER A 303 17.96 -23.27 4.17
CA SER A 303 16.89 -22.78 5.02
C SER A 303 17.45 -21.58 5.80
N ILE A 304 16.81 -20.43 5.68
CA ILE A 304 17.21 -19.20 6.38
C ILE A 304 16.35 -18.99 7.63
N SER A 305 16.84 -18.21 8.59
CA SER A 305 16.08 -17.83 9.78
C SER A 305 14.89 -16.93 9.43
N LYS A 306 13.93 -16.77 10.36
CA LYS A 306 12.78 -15.88 10.15
C LYS A 306 13.18 -14.41 9.95
N GLU A 307 14.31 -13.99 10.49
CA GLU A 307 14.84 -12.62 10.33
C GLU A 307 15.45 -12.45 8.93
N GLU A 308 16.24 -13.43 8.49
CA GLU A 308 16.79 -13.47 7.13
C GLU A 308 15.69 -13.61 6.07
N GLU A 309 14.59 -14.35 6.33
CA GLU A 309 13.43 -14.40 5.43
C GLU A 309 12.79 -13.01 5.24
N LYS A 310 12.77 -12.17 6.29
CA LYS A 310 12.25 -10.80 6.21
C LYS A 310 13.17 -9.89 5.42
N ASP A 311 14.48 -10.02 5.61
CA ASP A 311 15.46 -9.22 4.87
C ASP A 311 15.50 -9.62 3.39
N LEU A 312 15.45 -10.92 3.09
CA LEU A 312 15.32 -11.43 1.72
C LEU A 312 13.99 -10.97 1.08
N PHE A 313 12.89 -10.95 1.83
CA PHE A 313 11.62 -10.43 1.32
C PHE A 313 11.71 -8.92 1.02
N ARG A 314 12.38 -8.14 1.86
CA ARG A 314 12.64 -6.71 1.57
C ARG A 314 13.46 -6.55 0.31
N ASP A 315 14.57 -7.28 0.16
CA ASP A 315 15.41 -7.24 -1.04
C ASP A 315 14.63 -7.65 -2.29
N PHE A 316 13.76 -8.66 -2.17
CA PHE A 316 12.82 -9.09 -3.20
C PHE A 316 11.92 -7.94 -3.68
N LEU A 317 11.31 -7.18 -2.78
CA LEU A 317 10.46 -6.04 -3.17
C LEU A 317 11.24 -4.94 -3.91
N TYR A 318 12.51 -4.72 -3.56
CA TYR A 318 13.34 -3.68 -4.15
C TYR A 318 13.97 -4.05 -5.51
N ARG A 319 14.29 -5.33 -5.76
CA ARG A 319 15.07 -5.73 -6.95
C ARG A 319 14.31 -6.59 -7.96
N SER A 320 13.23 -7.27 -7.57
CA SER A 320 12.55 -8.29 -8.41
C SER A 320 11.96 -7.78 -9.72
N SER A 321 11.69 -6.48 -9.85
CA SER A 321 11.24 -5.86 -11.11
C SER A 321 12.39 -5.47 -12.05
N ILE A 322 13.63 -5.57 -11.57
CA ILE A 322 14.85 -5.19 -12.30
C ILE A 322 15.60 -6.46 -12.71
N GLU A 323 15.76 -7.40 -11.77
CA GLU A 323 16.42 -8.68 -12.01
C GLU A 323 15.81 -9.77 -11.11
N PRO A 324 15.83 -11.04 -11.54
CA PRO A 324 15.31 -12.13 -10.72
C PRO A 324 16.12 -12.37 -9.45
N ILE A 325 15.45 -12.40 -8.30
CA ILE A 325 16.01 -12.92 -7.04
C ILE A 325 15.56 -14.38 -6.90
N TRP A 326 16.36 -15.29 -7.47
CA TRP A 326 16.05 -16.72 -7.53
C TRP A 326 15.74 -17.37 -6.18
N GLU A 327 16.44 -16.93 -5.13
CA GLU A 327 16.24 -17.40 -3.75
C GLU A 327 14.84 -17.07 -3.23
N ALA A 328 14.29 -15.91 -3.56
CA ALA A 328 12.95 -15.50 -3.15
C ALA A 328 11.85 -16.37 -3.78
N TYR A 329 12.04 -16.84 -5.03
CA TYR A 329 11.13 -17.79 -5.67
C TYR A 329 11.19 -19.18 -5.05
N TYR A 330 12.36 -19.60 -4.55
CA TYR A 330 12.50 -20.84 -3.79
C TYR A 330 11.69 -20.83 -2.49
N PHE A 331 11.73 -19.72 -1.74
CA PHE A 331 10.94 -19.54 -0.52
C PHE A 331 9.46 -19.17 -0.74
N GLY A 332 9.03 -19.07 -2.00
CA GLY A 332 7.65 -18.77 -2.37
C GLY A 332 7.20 -17.34 -2.01
N MET A 333 8.13 -16.38 -2.03
CA MET A 333 7.87 -14.98 -1.69
C MET A 333 7.05 -14.24 -2.75
N ASN A 334 7.14 -14.64 -4.02
CA ASN A 334 6.38 -14.02 -5.11
C ASN A 334 4.89 -14.40 -5.04
N ILE A 335 3.99 -13.45 -5.29
CA ILE A 335 2.56 -13.74 -5.45
C ILE A 335 2.35 -14.37 -6.84
N ILE A 336 1.75 -15.56 -6.88
CA ILE A 336 1.47 -16.27 -8.14
C ILE A 336 0.06 -15.91 -8.56
N ARG A 337 -0.09 -15.29 -9.72
CA ARG A 337 -1.37 -14.83 -10.26
C ARG A 337 -1.97 -15.85 -11.23
N ASP A 338 -3.28 -15.83 -11.43
CA ASP A 338 -3.96 -16.90 -12.18
C ASP A 338 -3.54 -17.00 -13.66
N TYR A 339 -3.21 -15.86 -14.29
CA TYR A 339 -2.70 -15.84 -15.67
C TYR A 339 -1.35 -16.58 -15.81
N GLU A 340 -0.53 -16.64 -14.76
CA GLU A 340 0.74 -17.37 -14.77
C GLU A 340 0.50 -18.86 -15.00
N ASN A 341 -0.55 -19.43 -14.42
CA ASN A 341 -0.87 -20.85 -14.59
C ASN A 341 -1.28 -21.16 -16.03
N ARG A 342 -2.01 -20.26 -16.68
CA ARG A 342 -2.35 -20.35 -18.11
C ARG A 342 -1.10 -20.27 -18.99
N ALA A 343 -0.21 -19.31 -18.72
CA ALA A 343 1.05 -19.18 -19.43
C ALA A 343 1.93 -20.43 -19.25
N PHE A 344 2.06 -20.92 -18.01
CA PHE A 344 2.84 -22.09 -17.67
C PHE A 344 2.39 -23.33 -18.44
N LYS A 345 1.08 -23.62 -18.43
CA LYS A 345 0.51 -24.77 -19.16
C LYS A 345 0.83 -24.68 -20.66
N LYS A 346 0.68 -23.50 -21.25
CA LYS A 346 0.98 -23.30 -22.68
C LYS A 346 2.47 -23.48 -22.99
N ILE A 347 3.35 -22.93 -22.15
CA ILE A 347 4.81 -23.10 -22.30
C ILE A 347 5.16 -24.60 -22.26
N GLN A 348 4.59 -25.36 -21.33
CA GLN A 348 4.82 -26.80 -21.24
C GLN A 348 4.31 -27.56 -22.47
N ASP A 349 3.10 -27.26 -22.94
CA ASP A 349 2.51 -27.90 -24.12
C ASP A 349 3.43 -27.70 -25.34
N VAL A 350 3.92 -26.47 -25.53
CA VAL A 350 4.82 -26.13 -26.64
C VAL A 350 6.18 -26.82 -26.49
N LEU A 351 6.80 -26.75 -25.30
CA LEU A 351 8.08 -27.40 -25.03
C LEU A 351 8.00 -28.93 -25.15
N SER A 352 6.82 -29.54 -25.03
CA SER A 352 6.63 -30.98 -25.21
C SER A 352 6.48 -31.43 -26.67
N SER A 353 6.23 -30.50 -27.60
CA SER A 353 6.04 -30.80 -29.01
C SER A 353 7.36 -30.92 -29.77
N ASP A 354 7.41 -31.81 -30.78
CA ASP A 354 8.59 -31.97 -31.65
C ASP A 354 8.62 -31.01 -32.85
N SER A 355 7.62 -30.14 -33.00
CA SER A 355 7.54 -29.20 -34.13
C SER A 355 8.39 -27.94 -33.88
N LEU A 356 8.92 -27.37 -34.96
CA LEU A 356 9.55 -26.05 -34.92
C LEU A 356 8.48 -25.01 -34.57
N PHE A 357 8.61 -24.40 -33.40
CA PHE A 357 7.64 -23.45 -32.90
C PHE A 357 7.88 -22.06 -33.50
N LYS A 358 6.93 -21.58 -34.31
CA LYS A 358 7.08 -20.34 -35.08
C LYS A 358 6.42 -19.10 -34.45
N LYS A 359 5.74 -19.24 -33.31
CA LYS A 359 4.95 -18.15 -32.70
C LYS A 359 5.45 -17.86 -31.28
N PRO A 360 5.96 -16.66 -30.95
CA PRO A 360 6.37 -16.38 -29.57
C PRO A 360 5.18 -16.38 -28.60
N ILE A 361 5.46 -16.51 -27.29
CA ILE A 361 4.49 -16.33 -26.21
C ILE A 361 4.73 -14.94 -25.59
N ILE A 362 3.71 -14.10 -25.48
CA ILE A 362 3.87 -12.73 -24.99
C ILE A 362 2.95 -12.50 -23.79
N LEU A 363 3.55 -12.16 -22.65
CA LEU A 363 2.85 -11.69 -21.46
C LEU A 363 2.68 -10.16 -21.58
N TYR A 364 1.46 -9.68 -21.75
CA TYR A 364 1.18 -8.25 -21.93
C TYR A 364 0.27 -7.72 -20.82
N GLY A 365 0.42 -6.45 -20.46
CA GLY A 365 -0.36 -5.81 -19.41
C GLY A 365 0.25 -4.49 -18.95
N GLN A 366 -0.46 -3.74 -18.12
CA GLN A 366 -0.02 -2.44 -17.59
C GLN A 366 1.20 -2.54 -16.62
N THR A 367 1.85 -1.42 -16.30
CA THR A 367 2.83 -1.39 -15.19
C THR A 367 2.20 -1.86 -13.88
N GLY A 368 2.98 -2.52 -13.04
CA GLY A 368 2.54 -2.94 -11.71
C GLY A 368 1.66 -4.20 -11.67
N THR A 369 1.39 -4.85 -12.81
CA THR A 369 0.64 -6.13 -12.88
C THR A 369 1.46 -7.37 -12.53
N GLY A 370 2.78 -7.21 -12.34
CA GLY A 370 3.71 -8.29 -11.95
C GLY A 370 4.35 -9.06 -13.10
N LYS A 371 4.30 -8.59 -14.35
CA LYS A 371 4.82 -9.30 -15.54
C LYS A 371 6.27 -9.79 -15.41
N SER A 372 7.20 -8.94 -14.97
CA SER A 372 8.62 -9.30 -14.79
C SER A 372 8.80 -10.40 -13.73
N VAL A 373 8.08 -10.27 -12.61
CA VAL A 373 8.09 -11.25 -11.52
C VAL A 373 7.48 -12.57 -11.98
N ALA A 374 6.39 -12.52 -12.76
CA ALA A 374 5.75 -13.68 -13.38
C ALA A 374 6.66 -14.36 -14.40
N LEU A 375 7.38 -13.60 -15.24
CA LEU A 375 8.32 -14.15 -16.22
C LEU A 375 9.45 -14.93 -15.53
N ALA A 376 10.02 -14.38 -14.46
CA ALA A 376 11.02 -15.03 -13.64
C ALA A 376 10.45 -16.24 -12.86
N SER A 377 9.26 -16.12 -12.29
CA SER A 377 8.49 -17.23 -11.66
C SER A 377 8.33 -18.41 -12.64
N LEU A 378 7.93 -18.14 -13.88
CA LEU A 378 7.78 -19.15 -14.92
C LEU A 378 9.11 -19.79 -15.32
N ALA A 379 10.17 -18.98 -15.50
CA ALA A 379 11.52 -19.47 -15.80
C ALA A 379 12.04 -20.41 -14.71
N TYR A 380 11.87 -20.02 -13.44
CA TYR A 380 12.20 -20.84 -12.27
C TYR A 380 11.40 -22.15 -12.27
N ARG A 381 10.08 -22.10 -12.42
CA ARG A 381 9.21 -23.29 -12.43
C ARG A 381 9.57 -24.26 -13.56
N ILE A 382 9.89 -23.78 -14.76
CA ILE A 382 10.31 -24.64 -15.88
C ILE A 382 11.70 -25.24 -15.59
N LYS A 383 12.65 -24.44 -15.08
CA LYS A 383 13.98 -24.92 -14.75
C LYS A 383 13.95 -26.02 -13.68
N MET A 384 13.10 -25.88 -12.66
CA MET A 384 12.96 -26.88 -11.59
C MET A 384 12.45 -28.25 -12.08
N GLN A 385 11.88 -28.33 -13.28
CA GLN A 385 11.48 -29.62 -13.88
C GLN A 385 12.68 -30.42 -14.39
N LYS A 386 13.86 -29.81 -14.56
CA LYS A 386 15.09 -30.44 -15.07
C LYS A 386 14.92 -31.13 -16.44
N LYS A 387 13.92 -30.68 -17.20
CA LYS A 387 13.53 -31.25 -18.50
C LYS A 387 14.04 -30.44 -19.68
N TYR A 388 14.03 -29.11 -19.59
CA TYR A 388 14.37 -28.19 -20.67
C TYR A 388 15.48 -27.22 -20.23
N PRO A 389 16.41 -26.82 -21.13
CA PRO A 389 17.34 -25.73 -20.88
C PRO A 389 16.59 -24.40 -20.82
N VAL A 390 17.01 -23.50 -19.93
CA VAL A 390 16.36 -22.20 -19.74
C VAL A 390 17.39 -21.07 -19.84
N LEU A 391 17.10 -20.12 -20.73
CA LEU A 391 17.81 -18.85 -20.86
C LEU A 391 16.92 -17.72 -20.34
N TYR A 392 17.49 -16.77 -19.62
CA TYR A 392 16.79 -15.60 -19.10
C TYR A 392 17.52 -14.32 -19.49
N ILE A 393 16.85 -13.43 -20.23
CA ILE A 393 17.33 -12.11 -20.63
C ILE A 393 16.64 -11.10 -19.72
N ASP A 394 17.44 -10.37 -18.93
CA ASP A 394 16.93 -9.33 -18.05
C ASP A 394 16.53 -8.06 -18.82
N GLY A 395 15.77 -7.18 -18.18
CA GLY A 395 15.38 -5.89 -18.77
C GLY A 395 16.48 -4.83 -18.77
N LYS A 396 17.71 -5.16 -18.37
CA LYS A 396 18.89 -4.27 -18.48
C LYS A 396 19.67 -4.52 -19.77
N VAL A 397 19.57 -5.71 -20.35
CA VAL A 397 20.22 -6.06 -21.62
C VAL A 397 19.59 -5.26 -22.76
N MET A 398 20.35 -4.29 -23.30
CA MET A 398 19.90 -3.42 -24.40
C MET A 398 20.15 -4.01 -25.80
N GLU A 399 21.20 -4.82 -25.96
CA GLU A 399 21.54 -5.46 -27.24
C GLU A 399 21.55 -6.97 -27.10
N ILE A 400 20.87 -7.65 -28.04
CA ILE A 400 20.83 -9.11 -28.09
C ILE A 400 21.60 -9.61 -29.28
N HIS A 401 22.67 -10.34 -28.99
CA HIS A 401 23.42 -11.06 -30.01
C HIS A 401 22.74 -12.41 -30.28
N ARG A 402 21.92 -12.45 -31.33
CA ARG A 402 21.14 -13.64 -31.74
C ARG A 402 22.00 -14.88 -31.97
N GLU A 403 23.24 -14.67 -32.42
CA GLU A 403 24.25 -15.70 -32.64
C GLU A 403 24.64 -16.43 -31.33
N ASP A 404 24.66 -15.74 -30.19
CA ASP A 404 24.99 -16.36 -28.91
C ASP A 404 23.89 -17.33 -28.47
N ILE A 405 22.63 -16.92 -28.64
CA ILE A 405 21.45 -17.73 -28.33
C ILE A 405 21.39 -18.94 -29.26
N GLU A 406 21.63 -18.75 -30.56
CA GLU A 406 21.74 -19.84 -31.53
C GLU A 406 22.87 -20.82 -31.16
N GLN A 407 24.04 -20.31 -30.73
CA GLN A 407 25.17 -21.15 -30.33
C GLN A 407 24.80 -22.03 -29.13
N PHE A 408 24.01 -21.53 -28.19
CA PHE A 408 23.50 -22.32 -27.06
C PHE A 408 22.42 -23.31 -27.49
N CYS A 409 21.47 -22.92 -28.32
CA CYS A 409 20.50 -23.84 -28.89
C CYS A 409 21.19 -24.99 -29.65
N SER A 410 22.25 -24.68 -30.40
CA SER A 410 23.07 -25.67 -31.13
C SER A 410 23.73 -26.71 -30.21
N TRP A 411 24.05 -26.33 -28.99
CA TRP A 411 24.62 -27.25 -28.01
C TRP A 411 23.58 -28.27 -27.48
N CYS A 412 22.29 -27.99 -27.63
CA CYS A 412 21.20 -28.85 -27.19
C CYS A 412 20.12 -29.06 -28.29
N ASP A 413 20.55 -29.27 -29.54
CA ASP A 413 19.68 -29.38 -30.72
C ASP A 413 18.60 -30.48 -30.63
N ASP A 414 18.79 -31.48 -29.78
CA ASP A 414 17.84 -32.58 -29.58
C ASP A 414 16.70 -32.25 -28.58
N ILE A 415 16.75 -31.10 -27.90
CA ILE A 415 15.76 -30.72 -26.88
C ILE A 415 15.32 -29.25 -27.04
N ASN A 416 14.04 -28.99 -26.76
CA ASN A 416 13.48 -27.65 -26.83
C ASN A 416 14.07 -26.73 -25.73
N VAL A 417 14.50 -25.53 -26.13
CA VAL A 417 15.04 -24.49 -25.23
C VAL A 417 13.98 -23.44 -24.92
N ALA A 418 13.83 -23.08 -23.65
CA ALA A 418 12.98 -21.96 -23.23
C ALA A 418 13.82 -20.67 -23.09
N VAL A 419 13.47 -19.63 -23.84
CA VAL A 419 14.13 -18.33 -23.82
C VAL A 419 13.17 -17.29 -23.25
N PHE A 420 13.37 -16.90 -22.00
CA PHE A 420 12.61 -15.85 -21.34
C PHE A 420 13.31 -14.52 -21.57
N TRP A 421 12.56 -13.50 -22.00
CA TRP A 421 13.10 -12.19 -22.31
C TRP A 421 12.21 -11.08 -21.75
N ASP A 422 12.69 -10.41 -20.70
CA ASP A 422 11.99 -9.30 -20.05
C ASP A 422 12.34 -7.95 -20.68
N ALA A 423 11.91 -7.69 -21.92
CA ALA A 423 12.12 -6.37 -22.52
C ALA A 423 11.02 -5.36 -22.18
N SER A 424 9.85 -5.80 -21.67
CA SER A 424 8.65 -4.98 -21.52
C SER A 424 8.44 -4.10 -22.76
N THR A 425 8.43 -4.74 -23.94
CA THR A 425 8.33 -4.05 -25.23
C THR A 425 7.00 -3.30 -25.35
N HIS A 426 6.92 -2.42 -26.34
CA HIS A 426 5.72 -1.64 -26.63
C HIS A 426 5.48 -1.64 -28.14
N GLY A 427 4.26 -1.32 -28.58
CA GLY A 427 3.98 -1.07 -29.98
C GLY A 427 4.52 -2.15 -30.94
N ASN A 428 5.27 -1.70 -31.94
CA ASN A 428 5.93 -2.57 -32.92
C ASN A 428 7.23 -3.23 -32.43
N ASP A 429 7.79 -2.83 -31.28
CA ASP A 429 9.02 -3.46 -30.73
C ASP A 429 8.79 -4.92 -30.32
N VAL A 430 7.53 -5.34 -30.22
CA VAL A 430 7.16 -6.75 -30.15
C VAL A 430 7.77 -7.56 -31.32
N SER A 431 8.04 -6.94 -32.48
CA SER A 431 8.70 -7.58 -33.63
C SER A 431 10.03 -8.21 -33.25
N GLN A 432 10.74 -7.69 -32.26
CA GLN A 432 12.05 -8.19 -31.84
C GLN A 432 11.96 -9.64 -31.34
N TYR A 433 10.86 -10.01 -30.66
CA TYR A 433 10.61 -11.40 -30.26
C TYR A 433 10.40 -12.31 -31.48
N PHE A 434 9.70 -11.81 -32.51
CA PHE A 434 9.47 -12.53 -33.76
C PHE A 434 10.76 -12.68 -34.56
N GLU A 435 11.57 -11.63 -34.63
CA GLU A 435 12.85 -11.65 -35.31
C GLU A 435 13.79 -12.69 -34.69
N LEU A 436 13.87 -12.75 -33.35
CA LEU A 436 14.64 -13.79 -32.67
C LEU A 436 14.04 -15.18 -32.92
N ASN A 437 12.72 -15.34 -32.80
CA ASN A 437 12.07 -16.64 -32.99
C ASN A 437 12.21 -17.16 -34.43
N ASN A 438 12.04 -16.29 -35.43
CA ASN A 438 12.20 -16.59 -36.85
C ASN A 438 13.67 -16.88 -37.18
N TYR A 439 14.60 -16.13 -36.59
CA TYR A 439 16.03 -16.39 -36.75
C TYR A 439 16.37 -17.80 -36.27
N LEU A 440 16.00 -18.17 -35.05
CA LEU A 440 16.24 -19.49 -34.49
C LEU A 440 15.55 -20.60 -35.31
N ALA A 441 14.30 -20.38 -35.72
CA ALA A 441 13.56 -21.33 -36.56
C ALA A 441 14.20 -21.51 -37.95
N SER A 442 14.73 -20.44 -38.58
CA SER A 442 15.42 -20.50 -39.87
C SER A 442 16.72 -21.31 -39.80
N LYS A 443 17.33 -21.37 -38.62
CA LYS A 443 18.52 -22.18 -38.29
C LYS A 443 18.17 -23.59 -37.82
N GLY A 444 16.89 -23.97 -37.87
CA GLY A 444 16.40 -25.28 -37.43
C GLY A 444 16.43 -25.48 -35.91
N LYS A 445 16.58 -24.41 -35.13
CA LYS A 445 16.68 -24.50 -33.67
C LYS A 445 15.31 -24.60 -33.03
N LYS A 446 15.14 -25.58 -32.14
CA LYS A 446 13.92 -25.76 -31.37
C LYS A 446 13.94 -24.89 -30.11
N ALA A 447 13.50 -23.65 -30.22
CA ALA A 447 13.42 -22.71 -29.11
C ALA A 447 12.01 -22.10 -28.99
N VAL A 448 11.63 -21.77 -27.77
CA VAL A 448 10.39 -21.06 -27.45
C VAL A 448 10.77 -19.72 -26.84
N VAL A 449 10.44 -18.62 -27.52
CA VAL A 449 10.66 -17.26 -27.02
C VAL A 449 9.44 -16.82 -26.21
N ILE A 450 9.66 -16.42 -24.95
CA ILE A 450 8.65 -15.90 -24.03
C ILE A 450 9.03 -14.46 -23.66
N GLY A 451 8.22 -13.50 -24.08
CA GLY A 451 8.48 -12.07 -23.92
C GLY A 451 7.51 -11.37 -22.97
N THR A 452 7.89 -10.19 -22.47
CA THR A 452 6.99 -9.25 -21.79
C THR A 452 6.71 -8.02 -22.64
N SER A 453 5.51 -7.48 -22.52
CA SER A 453 5.10 -6.25 -23.21
C SER A 453 4.22 -5.40 -22.30
N TYR A 454 4.21 -4.09 -22.52
CA TYR A 454 3.09 -3.23 -22.10
C TYR A 454 1.82 -3.63 -22.86
N ASN A 455 0.71 -2.94 -22.60
CA ASN A 455 -0.55 -3.24 -23.25
C ASN A 455 -0.43 -3.17 -24.79
N LEU A 456 -1.09 -4.10 -25.49
CA LEU A 456 -1.03 -4.21 -26.94
C LEU A 456 -2.40 -4.03 -27.57
N GLY A 457 -2.48 -3.06 -28.50
CA GLY A 457 -3.67 -2.84 -29.32
C GLY A 457 -4.08 -4.08 -30.12
N GLN A 458 -5.36 -4.15 -30.50
CA GLN A 458 -5.86 -5.28 -31.30
C GLN A 458 -5.16 -5.39 -32.66
N ASP A 459 -4.76 -4.27 -33.25
CA ASP A 459 -4.12 -4.24 -34.57
C ASP A 459 -2.73 -4.89 -34.52
N ILE A 460 -1.93 -4.58 -33.49
CA ILE A 460 -0.61 -5.21 -33.27
C ILE A 460 -0.79 -6.70 -33.01
N ARG A 461 -1.76 -7.08 -32.17
CA ARG A 461 -2.07 -8.49 -31.88
C ARG A 461 -2.53 -9.28 -33.11
N LYS A 462 -3.14 -8.61 -34.11
CA LYS A 462 -3.50 -9.22 -35.40
C LYS A 462 -2.33 -9.24 -36.39
N LEU A 463 -1.49 -8.21 -36.37
CA LEU A 463 -0.32 -8.08 -37.25
C LEU A 463 0.75 -9.13 -36.93
N TYR A 464 0.97 -9.38 -35.64
CA TYR A 464 1.99 -10.26 -35.12
C TYR A 464 1.36 -11.53 -34.53
N ASP A 465 1.54 -12.66 -35.21
CA ASP A 465 0.95 -13.95 -34.83
C ASP A 465 1.67 -14.63 -33.64
N ALA A 466 1.26 -14.27 -32.42
CA ALA A 466 1.77 -14.80 -31.16
C ALA A 466 0.67 -15.36 -30.27
N PHE A 467 1.07 -16.13 -29.25
CA PHE A 467 0.19 -16.49 -28.15
C PHE A 467 0.24 -15.42 -27.07
N TYR A 468 -0.79 -14.59 -27.02
CA TYR A 468 -0.92 -13.49 -26.06
C TYR A 468 -1.57 -13.96 -24.75
N VAL A 469 -0.95 -13.62 -23.62
CA VAL A 469 -1.49 -13.83 -22.28
C VAL A 469 -1.57 -12.48 -21.58
N GLU A 470 -2.78 -12.09 -21.19
CA GLU A 470 -3.03 -10.84 -20.49
C GLU A 470 -2.71 -10.99 -18.99
N ALA A 471 -1.99 -10.01 -18.45
CA ALA A 471 -1.78 -9.83 -17.02
C ALA A 471 -2.75 -8.73 -16.52
N PRO A 472 -3.89 -9.10 -15.93
CA PRO A 472 -4.94 -8.14 -15.54
C PRO A 472 -4.49 -7.25 -14.39
N ILE A 473 -4.92 -5.99 -14.35
CA ILE A 473 -4.62 -5.07 -13.24
C ILE A 473 -5.46 -5.36 -12.00
N GLU A 474 -6.68 -5.84 -12.20
CA GLU A 474 -7.58 -6.20 -11.12
C GLU A 474 -7.35 -7.64 -10.65
N ILE A 475 -7.45 -7.83 -9.34
CA ILE A 475 -7.54 -9.14 -8.69
C ILE A 475 -9.00 -9.38 -8.34
N THR A 476 -9.66 -10.25 -9.10
CA THR A 476 -11.08 -10.58 -8.90
C THR A 476 -11.27 -11.94 -8.24
N GLU A 477 -10.30 -12.84 -8.34
CA GLU A 477 -10.40 -14.18 -7.75
C GLU A 477 -10.11 -14.16 -6.24
N ALA A 478 -11.07 -14.64 -5.44
CA ALA A 478 -10.92 -14.73 -3.98
C ALA A 478 -9.71 -15.59 -3.55
N LYS A 479 -9.32 -16.57 -4.37
CA LYS A 479 -8.13 -17.40 -4.13
C LYS A 479 -6.84 -16.59 -4.24
N GLU A 480 -6.73 -15.71 -5.25
CA GLU A 480 -5.58 -14.84 -5.44
C GLU A 480 -5.48 -13.80 -4.32
N ILE A 481 -6.61 -13.20 -3.92
CA ILE A 481 -6.67 -12.27 -2.77
C ILE A 481 -6.22 -12.96 -1.47
N ASN A 482 -6.72 -14.17 -1.20
CA ASN A 482 -6.33 -14.91 0.00
C ASN A 482 -4.84 -15.31 -0.04
N SER A 483 -4.31 -15.67 -1.20
CA SER A 483 -2.88 -15.95 -1.36
C SER A 483 -2.02 -14.71 -1.10
N PHE A 484 -2.44 -13.55 -1.57
CA PHE A 484 -1.81 -12.26 -1.28
C PHE A 484 -1.79 -11.99 0.23
N LYS A 485 -2.95 -12.08 0.89
CA LYS A 485 -3.09 -11.86 2.34
C LYS A 485 -2.20 -12.79 3.16
N GLN A 486 -2.17 -14.08 2.83
CA GLN A 486 -1.33 -15.06 3.53
C GLN A 486 0.17 -14.77 3.37
N LYS A 487 0.61 -14.35 2.18
CA LYS A 487 2.02 -14.01 1.95
C LYS A 487 2.41 -12.72 2.67
N TYR A 488 1.54 -11.72 2.66
CA TYR A 488 1.75 -10.50 3.42
C TYR A 488 1.85 -10.80 4.93
N GLU A 489 0.90 -11.55 5.49
CA GLU A 489 0.93 -11.92 6.91
C GLU A 489 2.21 -12.71 7.25
N LYS A 490 2.62 -13.63 6.39
CA LYS A 490 3.83 -14.42 6.58
C LYS A 490 5.10 -13.55 6.66
N PHE A 491 5.27 -12.60 5.74
CA PHE A 491 6.55 -11.88 5.60
C PHE A 491 6.57 -10.49 6.25
N VAL A 492 5.42 -9.82 6.36
CA VAL A 492 5.29 -8.51 7.01
C VAL A 492 4.93 -8.67 8.50
N GLY A 493 4.22 -9.75 8.86
CA GLY A 493 3.85 -10.06 10.25
C GLY A 493 2.58 -9.38 10.74
N GLU A 494 1.79 -8.80 9.84
CA GLU A 494 0.55 -8.08 10.13
C GLU A 494 -0.62 -8.70 9.37
N LYS A 495 -1.81 -8.71 10.01
CA LYS A 495 -3.03 -9.19 9.36
C LYS A 495 -3.63 -8.10 8.47
N LEU A 496 -3.89 -8.45 7.21
CA LEU A 496 -4.47 -7.54 6.22
C LEU A 496 -6.00 -7.44 6.24
N ASP A 497 -6.69 -8.24 7.06
CA ASP A 497 -8.16 -8.33 6.97
C ASP A 497 -8.88 -7.01 7.25
N ASP A 498 -8.36 -6.19 8.18
CA ASP A 498 -8.94 -4.89 8.51
C ASP A 498 -8.45 -3.75 7.59
N MET A 499 -7.33 -3.96 6.88
CA MET A 499 -6.72 -2.97 5.98
C MET A 499 -7.13 -3.17 4.51
N TRP A 500 -7.54 -4.37 4.10
CA TRP A 500 -7.94 -4.66 2.72
C TRP A 500 -9.36 -4.14 2.44
N THR A 501 -9.46 -3.18 1.55
CA THR A 501 -10.71 -2.57 1.08
C THR A 501 -10.95 -2.95 -0.37
N SER A 502 -11.98 -3.77 -0.63
CA SER A 502 -12.32 -4.23 -1.98
C SER A 502 -12.58 -3.09 -2.99
N LYS A 503 -12.91 -1.89 -2.49
CA LYS A 503 -13.10 -0.69 -3.29
C LYS A 503 -11.83 -0.19 -3.99
N TYR A 504 -10.65 -0.40 -3.40
CA TYR A 504 -9.38 0.15 -3.92
C TYR A 504 -8.30 -0.92 -4.10
N ASP A 505 -8.24 -1.91 -3.21
CA ASP A 505 -7.13 -2.87 -3.14
C ASP A 505 -7.28 -4.04 -4.11
N ASN A 506 -8.43 -4.15 -4.78
CA ASN A 506 -8.56 -5.05 -5.92
C ASN A 506 -7.67 -4.60 -7.10
N ASN A 507 -7.27 -3.32 -7.16
CA ASN A 507 -6.24 -2.88 -8.09
C ASN A 507 -4.85 -3.29 -7.56
N PHE A 508 -4.17 -4.19 -8.26
CA PHE A 508 -2.92 -4.77 -7.77
C PHE A 508 -1.81 -3.73 -7.57
N LEU A 509 -1.70 -2.72 -8.45
CA LEU A 509 -0.72 -1.64 -8.29
C LEU A 509 -0.98 -0.83 -7.02
N VAL A 510 -2.25 -0.51 -6.72
CA VAL A 510 -2.63 0.21 -5.49
C VAL A 510 -2.29 -0.60 -4.25
N ALA A 511 -2.62 -1.90 -4.26
CA ALA A 511 -2.30 -2.80 -3.16
C ALA A 511 -0.78 -2.87 -2.92
N LEU A 512 0.03 -3.04 -3.98
CA LEU A 512 1.49 -3.04 -3.86
C LEU A 512 2.02 -1.70 -3.33
N TYR A 513 1.57 -0.58 -3.86
CA TYR A 513 2.10 0.73 -3.49
C TYR A 513 1.74 1.14 -2.04
N ARG A 514 0.53 0.78 -1.58
CA ARG A 514 0.05 1.12 -0.24
C ARG A 514 0.55 0.13 0.82
N MET A 515 0.55 -1.17 0.51
CA MET A 515 0.85 -2.22 1.47
C MET A 515 2.33 -2.64 1.44
N LEU A 516 3.03 -2.49 0.31
CA LEU A 516 4.43 -2.91 0.15
C LEU A 516 5.32 -1.75 -0.34
N PRO A 517 5.64 -0.77 0.52
CA PRO A 517 6.39 0.45 0.14
C PRO A 517 7.74 0.20 -0.53
N GLY A 518 8.37 -0.96 -0.27
CA GLY A 518 9.62 -1.36 -0.94
C GLY A 518 9.52 -1.47 -2.46
N THR A 519 8.30 -1.55 -3.01
CA THR A 519 8.04 -1.61 -4.45
C THR A 519 7.88 -0.22 -5.10
N ASN A 520 7.70 0.85 -4.31
CA ASN A 520 7.28 2.17 -4.80
C ASN A 520 8.26 2.79 -5.81
N TYR A 521 9.57 2.64 -5.58
CA TYR A 521 10.60 3.17 -6.48
C TYR A 521 10.48 2.55 -7.89
N ASN A 522 10.30 1.24 -7.97
CA ASN A 522 10.23 0.53 -9.24
C ASN A 522 8.89 0.74 -9.95
N ILE A 523 7.78 0.78 -9.21
CA ILE A 523 6.47 1.14 -9.76
C ILE A 523 6.53 2.53 -10.38
N ARG A 524 7.09 3.52 -9.66
CA ARG A 524 7.30 4.88 -10.17
C ARG A 524 8.16 4.88 -11.44
N LYS A 525 9.29 4.18 -11.44
CA LYS A 525 10.18 4.10 -12.61
C LYS A 525 9.51 3.42 -13.82
N GLY A 526 8.76 2.34 -13.59
CA GLY A 526 8.04 1.62 -14.65
C GLY A 526 6.92 2.46 -15.27
N LEU A 527 6.16 3.18 -14.43
CA LEU A 527 5.07 4.05 -14.86
C LEU A 527 5.57 5.22 -15.69
N LEU A 528 6.67 5.85 -15.27
CA LEU A 528 7.29 6.93 -16.05
C LEU A 528 7.81 6.44 -17.40
N ARG A 529 8.39 5.24 -17.46
CA ARG A 529 8.83 4.62 -18.73
C ARG A 529 7.65 4.34 -19.67
N GLU A 530 6.56 3.78 -19.15
CA GLU A 530 5.33 3.54 -19.92
C GLU A 530 4.80 4.86 -20.53
N ILE A 531 4.74 5.91 -19.72
CA ILE A 531 4.32 7.25 -20.17
C ILE A 531 5.27 7.84 -21.21
N ASP A 532 6.58 7.78 -20.96
CA ASP A 532 7.58 8.33 -21.89
C ASP A 532 7.48 7.63 -23.25
N ILE A 533 7.32 6.31 -23.25
CA ILE A 533 7.11 5.50 -24.46
C ILE A 533 5.83 5.94 -25.20
N ASP A 534 4.68 5.98 -24.50
CA ASP A 534 3.39 6.37 -25.09
C ASP A 534 3.48 7.79 -25.70
N THR A 535 4.20 8.70 -25.03
CA THR A 535 4.37 10.08 -25.52
C THR A 535 5.20 10.16 -26.79
N ILE A 536 6.26 9.35 -26.91
CA ILE A 536 7.12 9.30 -28.10
C ILE A 536 6.31 8.77 -29.29
N GLU A 537 5.64 7.62 -29.15
CA GLU A 537 4.88 6.99 -30.23
C GLU A 537 3.78 7.92 -30.75
N LEU A 538 3.05 8.59 -29.85
CA LEU A 538 2.00 9.51 -30.29
C LEU A 538 2.53 10.80 -30.89
N SER A 539 3.71 11.28 -30.45
CA SER A 539 4.35 12.42 -31.11
C SER A 539 4.76 12.09 -32.56
N GLU A 540 5.11 10.83 -32.84
CA GLU A 540 5.38 10.32 -34.19
C GLU A 540 4.08 10.18 -35.01
N LEU A 541 2.99 9.70 -34.39
CA LEU A 541 1.68 9.59 -35.04
C LEU A 541 1.07 10.96 -35.40
N VAL A 542 1.30 11.99 -34.58
CA VAL A 542 0.85 13.37 -34.86
C VAL A 542 1.65 14.00 -36.00
N THR A 543 2.86 13.52 -36.31
CA THR A 543 3.74 14.12 -37.32
C THR A 543 3.55 13.62 -38.77
N LEU A 544 2.62 12.70 -39.06
CA LEU A 544 2.36 12.14 -40.40
C LEU A 544 0.87 11.76 -40.55
N LYS A 545 0.07 12.00 -41.60
CA LYS A 545 0.15 12.60 -42.96
C LYS A 545 -1.22 13.27 -43.18
N GLN A 546 -1.29 14.46 -43.80
CA GLN A 546 -2.52 14.85 -44.50
C GLN A 546 -2.75 13.80 -45.61
N GLN A 547 -3.60 12.81 -45.38
CA GLN A 547 -4.14 12.04 -46.48
C GLN A 547 -4.98 13.00 -47.31
N ASN A 548 -4.75 13.00 -48.63
CA ASN A 548 -5.60 13.71 -49.58
C ASN A 548 -7.06 13.42 -49.21
N THR A 549 -7.84 14.45 -48.87
CA THR A 549 -9.26 14.26 -48.58
C THR A 549 -9.92 13.55 -49.77
N PRO A 550 -11.00 12.77 -49.57
CA PRO A 550 -11.72 12.12 -50.67
C PRO A 550 -12.07 13.11 -51.79
N MET A 551 -12.36 14.35 -51.43
CA MET A 551 -12.59 15.48 -52.35
C MET A 551 -11.35 15.83 -53.17
N MET A 552 -10.17 15.91 -52.54
CA MET A 552 -8.89 16.18 -53.20
C MET A 552 -8.47 15.05 -54.16
N LEU A 553 -8.76 13.79 -53.81
CA LEU A 553 -8.61 12.64 -54.71
C LEU A 553 -9.61 12.69 -55.88
N LEU A 554 -10.85 13.12 -55.64
CA LEU A 554 -11.87 13.33 -56.67
C LEU A 554 -11.48 14.47 -57.62
N LEU A 555 -11.01 15.60 -57.09
CA LEU A 555 -10.57 16.75 -57.87
C LEU A 555 -9.35 16.40 -58.74
N LYS A 556 -8.40 15.61 -58.21
CA LYS A 556 -7.30 15.01 -59.01
C LYS A 556 -7.82 14.06 -60.09
N LYS A 557 -8.79 13.18 -59.78
CA LYS A 557 -9.43 12.30 -60.77
C LYS A 557 -10.19 13.05 -61.85
N CYS A 558 -10.74 14.23 -61.53
CA CYS A 558 -11.43 15.12 -62.47
C CYS A 558 -10.47 16.02 -63.27
N GLY A 559 -9.15 15.86 -63.12
CA GLY A 559 -8.15 16.61 -63.90
C GLY A 559 -7.99 18.07 -63.49
N ILE A 560 -8.48 18.46 -62.31
CA ILE A 560 -8.34 19.84 -61.81
C ILE A 560 -6.94 19.98 -61.19
N PRO A 561 -6.09 20.89 -61.70
CA PRO A 561 -4.77 21.11 -61.16
C PRO A 561 -4.89 21.77 -59.78
N ILE A 562 -4.61 21.02 -58.73
CA ILE A 562 -4.48 21.53 -57.38
C ILE A 562 -3.03 21.97 -57.24
N SER A 563 -2.80 23.25 -56.92
CA SER A 563 -1.45 23.73 -56.64
C SER A 563 -0.85 22.90 -55.51
N GLU A 564 0.26 22.21 -55.77
CA GLU A 564 1.16 21.72 -54.74
C GLU A 564 1.79 22.95 -54.10
N ALA A 565 1.05 23.63 -53.22
CA ALA A 565 1.64 24.58 -52.29
C ALA A 565 2.68 23.77 -51.53
N GLY A 566 3.96 24.11 -51.76
CA GLY A 566 5.09 23.36 -51.24
C GLY A 566 4.90 23.02 -49.78
N GLU A 567 5.30 21.79 -49.41
CA GLU A 567 5.27 21.27 -48.05
C GLU A 567 5.88 22.28 -47.06
N GLN A 568 5.07 23.21 -46.55
CA GLN A 568 5.36 23.81 -45.26
C GLN A 568 5.00 22.73 -44.25
N LYS A 569 5.99 21.91 -43.90
CA LYS A 569 5.99 21.13 -42.67
C LYS A 569 5.96 22.11 -41.50
N THR A 570 4.81 22.72 -41.22
CA THR A 570 4.55 23.30 -39.91
C THR A 570 4.44 22.12 -38.94
N ASN A 571 5.56 21.82 -38.28
CA ASN A 571 5.64 20.88 -37.18
C ASN A 571 4.72 21.38 -36.05
N ASN A 572 3.43 21.07 -36.10
CA ASN A 572 2.55 21.19 -34.94
C ASN A 572 2.86 20.01 -34.02
N LYS A 573 4.01 20.07 -33.33
CA LYS A 573 4.34 19.14 -32.26
C LYS A 573 3.41 19.42 -31.09
N VAL A 574 2.27 18.75 -31.04
CA VAL A 574 1.44 18.70 -29.83
C VAL A 574 2.35 18.19 -28.70
N LYS A 575 2.56 19.00 -27.67
CA LYS A 575 3.38 18.63 -26.51
C LYS A 575 2.57 17.68 -25.62
N ILE A 576 2.47 16.40 -25.99
CA ILE A 576 1.72 15.37 -25.25
C ILE A 576 2.21 15.29 -23.79
N GLY A 577 3.51 15.46 -23.54
CA GLY A 577 4.03 15.58 -22.18
C GLY A 577 3.41 16.71 -21.34
N LYS A 578 2.98 17.83 -21.96
CA LYS A 578 2.25 18.91 -21.27
C LYS A 578 0.84 18.44 -20.88
N ILE A 579 0.14 17.73 -21.78
CA ILE A 579 -1.18 17.15 -21.50
C ILE A 579 -1.11 16.20 -20.30
N ILE A 580 -0.14 15.27 -20.31
CA ILE A 580 0.03 14.31 -19.22
C ILE A 580 0.34 14.99 -17.90
N LYS A 581 1.16 16.06 -17.90
CA LYS A 581 1.43 16.86 -16.70
C LYS A 581 0.16 17.51 -16.15
N ILE A 582 -0.66 18.11 -17.01
CA ILE A 582 -1.93 18.76 -16.61
C ILE A 582 -2.90 17.72 -16.05
N VAL A 583 -3.13 16.62 -16.78
CA VAL A 583 -4.06 15.55 -16.36
C VAL A 583 -3.58 14.89 -15.07
N SER A 584 -2.27 14.69 -14.90
CA SER A 584 -1.71 14.13 -13.66
C SER A 584 -1.84 15.09 -12.48
N MET A 585 -1.63 16.40 -12.70
CA MET A 585 -1.74 17.42 -11.67
C MET A 585 -3.17 17.51 -11.13
N ILE A 586 -4.18 17.43 -12.00
CA ILE A 586 -5.60 17.50 -11.58
C ILE A 586 -6.08 16.13 -11.10
N GLY A 587 -5.73 15.08 -11.83
CA GLY A 587 -6.16 13.71 -11.58
C GLY A 587 -5.68 13.14 -10.24
N GLN A 588 -4.61 13.67 -9.63
CA GLN A 588 -4.19 13.27 -8.29
C GLN A 588 -5.26 13.54 -7.21
N TYR A 589 -6.19 14.47 -7.48
CA TYR A 589 -7.35 14.81 -6.65
C TYR A 589 -8.60 13.98 -7.00
N GLY A 590 -8.51 13.04 -7.95
CA GLY A 590 -9.63 12.24 -8.41
C GLY A 590 -10.62 13.00 -9.30
N ILE A 591 -10.18 14.10 -9.92
CA ILE A 591 -11.01 14.95 -10.78
C ILE A 591 -10.64 14.70 -12.25
N ALA A 592 -11.66 14.56 -13.10
CA ALA A 592 -11.49 14.54 -14.54
C ALA A 592 -11.47 15.95 -15.12
N ILE A 593 -10.56 16.21 -16.05
CA ILE A 593 -10.45 17.50 -16.73
C ILE A 593 -11.18 17.45 -18.08
N PRO A 594 -12.11 18.40 -18.36
CA PRO A 594 -12.67 18.58 -19.69
C PRO A 594 -11.59 18.81 -20.75
N PHE A 595 -11.63 18.04 -21.84
CA PHE A 595 -10.65 18.12 -22.92
C PHE A 595 -10.63 19.50 -23.58
N ASP A 596 -11.75 20.22 -23.62
CA ASP A 596 -11.82 21.58 -24.15
C ASP A 596 -10.89 22.56 -23.43
N ILE A 597 -10.67 22.38 -22.12
CA ILE A 597 -9.72 23.20 -21.36
C ILE A 597 -8.29 22.89 -21.82
N ILE A 598 -7.95 21.60 -21.93
CA ILE A 598 -6.63 21.15 -22.41
C ILE A 598 -6.40 21.66 -23.84
N PHE A 599 -7.42 21.54 -24.70
CA PHE A 599 -7.36 21.96 -26.09
C PHE A 599 -7.01 23.45 -26.22
N ARG A 600 -7.62 24.32 -25.39
CA ARG A 600 -7.30 25.76 -25.34
C ARG A 600 -5.88 26.06 -24.84
N MET A 601 -5.29 25.19 -24.03
CA MET A 601 -3.92 25.32 -23.51
C MET A 601 -2.82 24.85 -24.48
N LEU A 602 -3.20 24.22 -25.60
CA LEU A 602 -2.28 23.73 -26.60
C LEU A 602 -2.16 24.74 -27.76
N GLU A 603 -0.93 24.99 -28.20
CA GLU A 603 -0.63 25.91 -29.31
C GLU A 603 -0.63 25.16 -30.66
N GLY A 604 -1.32 25.67 -31.68
CA GLY A 604 -1.27 25.20 -33.09
C GLY A 604 -2.61 24.78 -33.71
N ASP A 605 -2.62 24.43 -35.00
CA ASP A 605 -3.76 23.78 -35.67
C ASP A 605 -3.85 22.33 -35.21
N ILE A 606 -4.65 22.08 -34.19
CA ILE A 606 -4.79 20.78 -33.53
C ILE A 606 -6.08 20.11 -34.02
N SER A 607 -5.95 18.93 -34.62
CA SER A 607 -7.10 18.15 -35.07
C SER A 607 -7.90 17.60 -33.89
N TYR A 608 -9.24 17.55 -34.01
CA TYR A 608 -10.11 16.86 -33.07
C TYR A 608 -9.79 15.36 -32.94
N LEU A 609 -9.04 14.79 -33.90
CA LEU A 609 -8.48 13.45 -33.83
C LEU A 609 -7.47 13.26 -32.68
N VAL A 610 -7.02 14.33 -32.01
CA VAL A 610 -6.18 14.20 -30.80
C VAL A 610 -6.93 13.49 -29.68
N GLY A 611 -8.27 13.64 -29.56
CA GLY A 611 -9.05 12.90 -28.56
C GLY A 611 -8.95 11.38 -28.74
N SER A 612 -9.05 10.88 -29.97
CA SER A 612 -8.89 9.45 -30.28
C SER A 612 -7.44 8.97 -30.20
N LEU A 613 -6.47 9.88 -30.29
CA LEU A 613 -5.07 9.59 -30.02
C LEU A 613 -4.79 9.49 -28.50
N LEU A 614 -5.49 10.28 -27.67
CA LEU A 614 -5.35 10.18 -26.21
C LEU A 614 -5.88 8.86 -25.65
N GLU A 615 -6.92 8.26 -26.26
CA GLU A 615 -7.38 6.89 -25.91
C GLU A 615 -6.31 5.81 -26.11
N LYS A 616 -5.28 6.09 -26.93
CA LYS A 616 -4.16 5.17 -27.11
C LYS A 616 -3.09 5.29 -26.03
N ILE A 617 -3.08 6.39 -25.27
CA ILE A 617 -2.24 6.50 -24.07
C ILE A 617 -2.92 5.65 -23.04
N ASP A 618 -2.33 4.50 -22.70
CA ASP A 618 -2.98 3.63 -21.74
C ASP A 618 -3.22 4.43 -20.44
N PHE A 619 -2.29 5.32 -20.03
CA PHE A 619 -2.34 6.08 -18.76
C PHE A 619 -3.58 7.00 -18.64
N LEU A 620 -4.20 7.34 -19.76
CA LEU A 620 -5.36 8.21 -19.82
C LEU A 620 -6.62 7.39 -20.10
N HIS A 621 -7.69 7.76 -19.41
CA HIS A 621 -9.04 7.36 -19.75
C HIS A 621 -9.79 8.57 -20.28
N VAL A 622 -10.52 8.32 -21.36
CA VAL A 622 -11.36 9.31 -22.03
C VAL A 622 -12.79 8.83 -21.91
N GLU A 623 -13.62 9.64 -21.25
CA GLU A 623 -15.06 9.38 -21.16
C GLU A 623 -15.81 10.52 -21.83
N THR A 624 -16.87 10.17 -22.55
CA THR A 624 -17.79 11.16 -23.13
C THR A 624 -19.06 11.16 -22.31
N ASP A 625 -19.44 12.32 -21.76
CA ASP A 625 -20.68 12.44 -21.01
C ASP A 625 -21.93 12.43 -21.94
N VAL A 626 -23.11 12.43 -21.34
CA VAL A 626 -24.41 12.42 -22.06
C VAL A 626 -24.57 13.65 -22.96
N ASN A 627 -23.83 14.74 -22.69
CA ASN A 627 -23.86 15.99 -23.44
C ASN A 627 -22.78 16.05 -24.54
N GLY A 628 -21.97 15.00 -24.69
CA GLY A 628 -20.88 14.96 -25.66
C GLY A 628 -19.57 15.63 -25.19
N THR A 629 -19.47 16.03 -23.93
CA THR A 629 -18.24 16.58 -23.35
C THR A 629 -17.23 15.46 -23.16
N ILE A 630 -16.05 15.62 -23.74
CA ILE A 630 -14.95 14.67 -23.57
C ILE A 630 -14.19 15.04 -22.30
N ASN A 631 -14.16 14.13 -21.34
CA ASN A 631 -13.39 14.28 -20.10
C ASN A 631 -12.19 13.35 -20.13
N VAL A 632 -11.04 13.86 -19.72
CA VAL A 632 -9.78 13.11 -19.65
C VAL A 632 -9.36 13.01 -18.19
N PHE A 633 -9.06 11.80 -17.74
CA PHE A 633 -8.55 11.55 -16.40
C PHE A 633 -7.51 10.44 -16.42
N PRO A 634 -6.62 10.38 -15.43
CA PRO A 634 -5.68 9.26 -15.32
C PRO A 634 -6.43 7.96 -15.01
N ARG A 635 -5.80 6.80 -15.29
CA ARG A 635 -6.35 5.50 -14.83
C ARG A 635 -6.68 5.48 -13.34
N ASN A 636 -5.84 6.13 -12.54
CA ASN A 636 -5.95 6.16 -11.10
C ASN A 636 -5.35 7.46 -10.53
N SER A 637 -5.98 8.01 -9.50
CA SER A 637 -5.49 9.18 -8.77
C SER A 637 -4.12 8.94 -8.10
N LEU A 638 -3.82 7.70 -7.69
CA LEU A 638 -2.51 7.35 -7.14
C LEU A 638 -1.41 7.44 -8.21
N GLU A 639 -1.65 6.89 -9.41
CA GLU A 639 -0.70 6.97 -10.52
C GLU A 639 -0.47 8.43 -10.92
N ALA A 640 -1.55 9.21 -11.04
CA ALA A 640 -1.45 10.65 -11.29
C ALA A 640 -0.66 11.39 -10.22
N ARG A 641 -0.80 11.03 -8.93
CA ARG A 641 0.02 11.60 -7.86
C ARG A 641 1.49 11.23 -8.01
N ILE A 642 1.81 9.98 -8.36
CA ILE A 642 3.18 9.52 -8.61
C ILE A 642 3.78 10.31 -9.78
N VAL A 643 3.05 10.46 -10.88
CA VAL A 643 3.49 11.18 -12.08
C VAL A 643 3.63 12.68 -11.79
N ALA A 644 2.66 13.31 -11.14
CA ALA A 644 2.71 14.72 -10.76
C ALA A 644 3.92 14.99 -9.84
N ASN A 645 4.14 14.15 -8.81
CA ASN A 645 5.29 14.28 -7.92
C ASN A 645 6.64 14.00 -8.58
N SER A 646 6.66 13.24 -9.69
CA SER A 646 7.88 12.91 -10.40
C SER A 646 8.24 13.92 -11.47
N SER A 647 7.24 14.39 -12.19
CA SER A 647 7.38 15.29 -13.34
C SER A 647 7.36 16.77 -12.94
N LEU A 648 6.78 17.09 -11.78
CA LEU A 648 6.70 18.43 -11.20
C LEU A 648 7.44 18.43 -9.85
N ILE A 649 8.71 18.78 -9.92
CA ILE A 649 9.63 18.74 -8.77
C ILE A 649 9.36 19.91 -7.82
N LYS A 650 8.90 21.06 -8.34
CA LYS A 650 8.67 22.28 -7.55
C LYS A 650 7.19 22.60 -7.43
N ILE A 651 6.77 23.02 -6.23
CA ILE A 651 5.41 23.50 -5.96
C ILE A 651 5.03 24.67 -6.88
N SER A 652 5.99 25.55 -7.22
CA SER A 652 5.78 26.67 -8.14
C SER A 652 5.35 26.22 -9.54
N GLU A 653 5.87 25.11 -10.06
CA GLU A 653 5.46 24.57 -11.37
C GLU A 653 4.01 24.04 -11.33
N ARG A 654 3.60 23.47 -10.19
CA ARG A 654 2.21 23.02 -9.99
C ARG A 654 1.26 24.20 -9.95
N VAL A 655 1.65 25.26 -9.24
CA VAL A 655 0.88 26.51 -9.13
C VAL A 655 0.72 27.18 -10.50
N GLU A 656 1.77 27.21 -11.32
CA GLU A 656 1.65 27.74 -12.69
C GLU A 656 0.70 26.91 -13.56
N ILE A 657 0.71 25.58 -13.45
CA ILE A 657 -0.29 24.73 -14.13
C ILE A 657 -1.70 25.04 -13.63
N ILE A 658 -1.91 25.16 -12.31
CA ILE A 658 -3.21 25.55 -11.73
C ILE A 658 -3.69 26.87 -12.35
N LYS A 659 -2.83 27.89 -12.36
CA LYS A 659 -3.14 29.22 -12.91
C LYS A 659 -3.45 29.14 -14.40
N GLU A 660 -2.71 28.34 -15.16
CA GLU A 660 -2.93 28.13 -16.59
C GLU A 660 -4.28 27.46 -16.87
N VAL A 661 -4.63 26.42 -16.10
CA VAL A 661 -5.93 25.75 -16.20
C VAL A 661 -7.07 26.71 -15.89
N ILE A 662 -6.97 27.45 -14.79
CA ILE A 662 -7.97 28.47 -14.41
C ILE A 662 -8.16 29.47 -15.55
N LYS A 663 -7.08 30.07 -16.08
CA LYS A 663 -7.16 31.05 -17.17
C LYS A 663 -7.86 30.56 -18.44
N ASN A 664 -7.94 29.25 -18.67
CA ASN A 664 -8.55 28.64 -19.85
C ASN A 664 -9.97 28.09 -19.61
N ILE A 665 -10.62 28.45 -18.49
CA ILE A 665 -12.00 28.06 -18.19
C ILE A 665 -13.01 29.07 -18.75
N THR A 666 -14.16 28.55 -19.18
CA THR A 666 -15.35 29.33 -19.59
C THR A 666 -16.57 28.98 -18.74
N GLU A 667 -17.68 29.68 -18.96
CA GLU A 667 -18.95 29.43 -18.24
C GLU A 667 -19.41 27.96 -18.29
N LYS A 668 -19.10 27.24 -19.36
CA LYS A 668 -19.45 25.83 -19.53
C LYS A 668 -18.73 24.90 -18.53
N GLU A 669 -17.54 25.28 -18.06
CA GLU A 669 -16.73 24.46 -17.14
C GLU A 669 -16.74 24.97 -15.70
N LEU A 670 -17.70 25.82 -15.31
CA LEU A 670 -17.83 26.34 -13.95
C LEU A 670 -17.94 25.23 -12.89
N GLY A 671 -18.72 24.19 -13.17
CA GLY A 671 -18.86 23.04 -12.26
C GLY A 671 -17.53 22.32 -12.01
N PHE A 672 -16.69 22.22 -13.05
CA PHE A 672 -15.33 21.69 -12.92
C PHE A 672 -14.45 22.62 -12.08
N LEU A 673 -14.45 23.94 -12.35
CA LEU A 673 -13.65 24.91 -11.61
C LEU A 673 -13.96 24.89 -10.11
N VAL A 674 -15.23 24.92 -9.71
CA VAL A 674 -15.63 24.89 -8.30
C VAL A 674 -15.17 23.60 -7.62
N THR A 675 -15.32 22.46 -8.30
CA THR A 675 -14.87 21.16 -7.79
C THR A 675 -13.34 21.13 -7.64
N PHE A 676 -12.62 21.65 -8.62
CA PHE A 676 -11.16 21.73 -8.61
C PHE A 676 -10.63 22.62 -7.48
N LEU A 677 -11.18 23.84 -7.33
CA LEU A 677 -10.81 24.75 -6.25
C LEU A 677 -11.11 24.16 -4.86
N LYS A 678 -12.24 23.47 -4.68
CA LYS A 678 -12.53 22.79 -3.41
C LYS A 678 -11.49 21.71 -3.09
N ALA A 679 -11.05 20.96 -4.09
CA ALA A 679 -10.11 19.85 -3.90
C ALA A 679 -8.68 20.30 -3.58
N ILE A 680 -8.22 21.42 -4.15
CA ILE A 680 -6.89 21.99 -3.86
C ILE A 680 -6.90 22.98 -2.68
N GLY A 681 -8.08 23.24 -2.11
CA GLY A 681 -8.30 24.20 -1.04
C GLY A 681 -8.05 23.67 0.37
N PRO A 682 -8.23 24.51 1.40
CA PRO A 682 -7.95 24.15 2.81
C PRO A 682 -8.79 23.00 3.35
N ASN A 683 -9.97 22.77 2.76
CA ASN A 683 -10.90 21.70 3.14
C ASN A 683 -10.85 20.51 2.16
N GLY A 684 -9.78 20.40 1.35
CA GLY A 684 -9.57 19.32 0.40
C GLY A 684 -9.31 17.97 1.06
N THR A 685 -9.50 16.88 0.32
CA THR A 685 -9.30 15.49 0.79
C THR A 685 -7.83 15.09 0.91
N ILE A 686 -6.92 15.87 0.32
CA ILE A 686 -5.48 15.65 0.29
C ILE A 686 -4.82 16.82 1.00
N ASP A 687 -3.84 16.54 1.86
CA ASP A 687 -3.10 17.60 2.55
C ASP A 687 -2.39 18.50 1.52
N CYS A 688 -2.92 19.71 1.37
CA CYS A 688 -2.44 20.75 0.47
C CYS A 688 -1.70 21.86 1.23
N GLY A 689 -1.11 21.56 2.39
CA GLY A 689 -0.37 22.53 3.21
C GLY A 689 0.66 23.36 2.41
N GLU A 690 1.33 22.74 1.44
CA GLU A 690 2.33 23.41 0.58
C GLU A 690 1.73 24.47 -0.36
N LEU A 691 0.45 24.36 -0.75
CA LEU A 691 -0.22 25.33 -1.61
C LEU A 691 -0.66 26.60 -0.87
N ARG A 692 -0.69 26.58 0.47
CA ARG A 692 -1.19 27.69 1.30
C ARG A 692 -0.48 29.01 1.00
N LEU A 693 0.82 28.97 0.74
CA LEU A 693 1.63 30.15 0.40
C LEU A 693 1.24 30.79 -0.94
N TYR A 694 0.58 30.03 -1.83
CA TYR A 694 0.20 30.47 -3.17
C TYR A 694 -1.30 30.75 -3.32
N TYR A 695 -2.09 30.57 -2.26
CA TYR A 695 -3.54 30.82 -2.31
C TYR A 695 -3.89 32.25 -2.71
N LYS A 696 -3.07 33.24 -2.33
CA LYS A 696 -3.22 34.62 -2.79
C LYS A 696 -3.12 34.74 -4.32
N GLU A 697 -2.08 34.16 -4.93
CA GLU A 697 -1.90 34.17 -6.39
C GLU A 697 -3.01 33.41 -7.14
N ILE A 698 -3.47 32.30 -6.57
CA ILE A 698 -4.55 31.51 -7.16
C ILE A 698 -5.86 32.30 -7.10
N SER A 699 -6.19 32.92 -5.96
CA SER A 699 -7.36 33.79 -5.83
C SER A 699 -7.34 34.98 -6.79
N GLU A 700 -6.18 35.60 -7.02
CA GLU A 700 -6.03 36.66 -8.02
C GLU A 700 -6.34 36.17 -9.44
N THR A 701 -5.98 34.92 -9.76
CA THR A 701 -6.25 34.32 -11.06
C THR A 701 -7.74 34.03 -11.26
N VAL A 702 -8.44 33.56 -10.22
CA VAL A 702 -9.90 33.37 -10.25
C VAL A 702 -10.62 34.72 -10.34
N LYS A 703 -10.18 35.73 -9.56
CA LYS A 703 -10.68 37.10 -9.64
C LYS A 703 -10.55 37.68 -11.05
N TYR A 704 -9.44 37.41 -11.74
CA TYR A 704 -9.23 37.83 -13.12
C TYR A 704 -10.28 37.24 -14.06
N LEU A 705 -10.57 35.92 -13.98
CA LEU A 705 -11.62 35.29 -14.77
C LEU A 705 -12.99 35.96 -14.55
N ARG A 706 -13.33 36.22 -13.28
CA ARG A 706 -14.61 36.81 -12.90
C ARG A 706 -14.77 38.22 -13.46
N ILE A 707 -13.75 39.07 -13.34
CA ILE A 707 -13.83 40.49 -13.71
C ILE A 707 -13.62 40.71 -15.22
N HIS A 708 -12.65 40.02 -15.81
CA HIS A 708 -12.22 40.30 -17.19
C HIS A 708 -12.76 39.31 -18.23
N CYS A 709 -13.08 38.07 -17.83
CA CYS A 709 -13.61 37.05 -18.75
C CYS A 709 -15.12 36.82 -18.59
N GLY A 710 -15.78 37.45 -17.62
CA GLY A 710 -17.22 37.32 -17.36
C GLY A 710 -17.65 35.98 -16.73
N VAL A 711 -16.69 35.14 -16.33
CA VAL A 711 -16.97 33.81 -15.75
C VAL A 711 -17.34 33.97 -14.28
N TYR A 712 -18.62 34.15 -14.00
CA TYR A 712 -19.15 34.43 -12.67
C TYR A 712 -19.87 33.22 -12.05
N ASP A 713 -19.46 32.83 -10.84
CA ASP A 713 -20.15 31.83 -10.02
C ASP A 713 -19.93 32.07 -8.53
N THR A 714 -20.99 31.95 -7.73
CA THR A 714 -20.92 32.14 -6.26
C THR A 714 -19.96 31.16 -5.59
N GLY A 715 -19.90 29.93 -6.09
CA GLY A 715 -18.98 28.90 -5.60
C GLY A 715 -17.52 29.29 -5.76
N THR A 716 -17.16 29.93 -6.88
CA THR A 716 -15.78 30.44 -7.10
C THR A 716 -15.42 31.57 -6.14
N ILE A 717 -16.34 32.50 -5.86
CA ILE A 717 -16.14 33.60 -4.90
C ILE A 717 -15.93 33.07 -3.48
N LEU A 718 -16.68 32.04 -3.09
CA LEU A 718 -16.48 31.35 -1.80
C LEU A 718 -15.07 30.76 -1.69
N GLN A 719 -14.54 30.19 -2.77
CA GLN A 719 -13.17 29.65 -2.76
C GLN A 719 -12.12 30.77 -2.75
N GLU A 720 -12.29 31.83 -3.54
CA GLU A 720 -11.43 33.03 -3.51
C GLU A 720 -11.28 33.55 -2.07
N ALA A 721 -12.42 33.69 -1.36
CA ALA A 721 -12.43 34.20 0.00
C ALA A 721 -11.79 33.25 1.02
N SER A 722 -12.09 31.95 0.93
CA SER A 722 -11.50 30.92 1.79
C SER A 722 -9.98 30.87 1.65
N TYR A 723 -9.47 31.03 0.43
CA TYR A 723 -8.04 31.03 0.10
C TYR A 723 -7.32 32.26 0.66
N ILE A 724 -7.89 33.46 0.49
CA ILE A 724 -7.34 34.70 1.06
C ILE A 724 -7.32 34.61 2.59
N ARG A 725 -8.40 34.13 3.21
CA ARG A 725 -8.48 33.93 4.67
C ARG A 725 -7.41 32.94 5.15
N GLU A 726 -7.25 31.82 4.48
CA GLU A 726 -6.27 30.80 4.87
C GLU A 726 -4.83 31.29 4.69
N TYR A 727 -4.54 31.99 3.58
CA TYR A 727 -3.25 32.64 3.36
C TYR A 727 -2.92 33.65 4.47
N PHE A 728 -3.89 34.50 4.83
CA PHE A 728 -3.72 35.53 5.85
C PHE A 728 -3.32 34.97 7.23
N LYS A 729 -3.85 33.80 7.63
CA LYS A 729 -3.53 33.18 8.93
C LYS A 729 -2.03 32.93 9.11
N TYR A 730 -1.33 32.58 8.02
CA TYR A 730 0.09 32.21 8.01
C TYR A 730 0.99 33.24 7.32
N SER A 731 0.45 34.39 6.90
CA SER A 731 1.26 35.44 6.28
C SER A 731 2.26 36.03 7.28
N ASP A 732 3.47 36.29 6.81
CA ASP A 732 4.50 37.04 7.54
C ASP A 732 4.22 38.56 7.51
N GLU A 733 3.38 39.04 6.58
CA GLU A 733 3.03 40.46 6.38
C GLU A 733 1.56 40.77 6.73
N LYS A 734 1.09 40.34 7.90
CA LYS A 734 -0.33 40.47 8.29
C LYS A 734 -0.87 41.91 8.22
N ASP A 735 -0.07 42.93 8.53
CA ASP A 735 -0.48 44.33 8.42
C ASP A 735 -0.85 44.77 7.00
N ASN A 736 -0.18 44.22 5.99
CA ASN A 736 -0.50 44.50 4.59
C ASN A 736 -1.69 43.65 4.12
N ASP A 737 -1.68 42.36 4.46
CA ASP A 737 -2.67 41.41 3.97
C ASP A 737 -4.05 41.55 4.62
N VAL A 738 -4.16 42.20 5.78
CA VAL A 738 -5.47 42.53 6.38
C VAL A 738 -6.30 43.44 5.47
N LYS A 739 -5.65 44.28 4.64
CA LYS A 739 -6.37 45.12 3.65
C LYS A 739 -7.01 44.26 2.57
N ILE A 740 -6.30 43.23 2.10
CA ILE A 740 -6.80 42.28 1.09
C ILE A 740 -7.95 41.47 1.67
N LEU A 741 -7.82 41.00 2.93
CA LEU A 741 -8.89 40.32 3.64
C LEU A 741 -10.16 41.18 3.73
N LYS A 742 -10.03 42.49 4.02
CA LYS A 742 -11.15 43.44 4.04
C LYS A 742 -11.78 43.67 2.67
N GLU A 743 -10.98 43.74 1.60
CA GLU A 743 -11.51 43.81 0.24
C GLU A 743 -12.35 42.57 -0.10
N THR A 744 -11.90 41.39 0.33
CA THR A 744 -12.66 40.14 0.20
C THR A 744 -13.95 40.17 1.02
N GLN A 745 -13.94 40.69 2.25
CA GLN A 745 -15.16 40.86 3.05
C GLN A 745 -16.17 41.78 2.34
N LYS A 746 -15.69 42.89 1.74
CA LYS A 746 -16.54 43.79 0.96
C LYS A 746 -17.16 43.08 -0.25
N LEU A 747 -16.39 42.28 -0.98
CA LEU A 747 -16.89 41.47 -2.08
C LEU A 747 -18.01 40.52 -1.62
N LEU A 748 -17.82 39.80 -0.52
CA LEU A 748 -18.83 38.90 0.03
C LEU A 748 -20.12 39.66 0.42
N LEU A 749 -19.99 40.83 1.05
CA LEU A 749 -21.13 41.70 1.39
C LEU A 749 -21.90 42.16 0.15
N GLU A 750 -21.19 42.56 -0.91
CA GLU A 750 -21.82 42.93 -2.19
C GLU A 750 -22.62 41.76 -2.78
N GLU A 751 -22.10 40.53 -2.73
CA GLU A 751 -22.82 39.36 -3.24
C GLU A 751 -24.02 38.94 -2.37
N ILE A 752 -23.89 39.03 -1.04
CA ILE A 752 -25.00 38.84 -0.10
C ILE A 752 -26.11 39.85 -0.40
N GLY A 753 -25.76 41.12 -0.63
CA GLY A 753 -26.70 42.18 -0.98
C GLY A 753 -27.48 41.91 -2.28
N LYS A 754 -26.86 41.29 -3.30
CA LYS A 754 -27.55 40.89 -4.54
C LYS A 754 -28.57 39.75 -4.33
N MET A 755 -28.40 38.96 -3.27
CA MET A 755 -29.23 37.79 -2.97
C MET A 755 -30.28 38.05 -1.89
N GLU A 756 -30.16 39.12 -1.10
CA GLU A 756 -31.03 39.43 0.06
C GLU A 756 -32.53 39.34 -0.28
N GLY A 757 -32.97 39.91 -1.40
CA GLY A 757 -34.39 39.88 -1.82
C GLY A 757 -34.92 38.48 -2.20
N ARG A 758 -34.05 37.49 -2.36
CA ARG A 758 -34.38 36.09 -2.70
C ARG A 758 -33.82 35.08 -1.69
N LYS A 759 -33.46 35.52 -0.47
CA LYS A 759 -32.88 34.65 0.56
C LYS A 759 -33.75 33.45 0.96
N ASN A 760 -35.06 33.57 0.80
CA ASN A 760 -36.03 32.50 1.07
C ASN A 760 -36.31 31.59 -0.14
N ASP A 761 -35.74 31.89 -1.32
CA ASP A 761 -35.82 31.00 -2.48
C ASP A 761 -35.00 29.74 -2.22
N PHE A 762 -35.64 28.58 -2.39
CA PHE A 762 -35.04 27.27 -2.16
C PHE A 762 -33.74 27.06 -2.95
N THR A 763 -33.58 27.70 -4.11
CA THR A 763 -32.39 27.56 -4.98
C THR A 763 -31.19 28.39 -4.51
N ILE A 764 -31.43 29.46 -3.75
CA ILE A 764 -30.41 30.47 -3.39
C ILE A 764 -30.08 30.41 -1.90
N ARG A 765 -31.02 29.98 -1.04
CA ARG A 765 -30.90 29.94 0.43
C ARG A 765 -29.58 29.36 0.92
N ASN A 766 -29.18 28.19 0.40
CA ASN A 766 -27.95 27.52 0.81
C ASN A 766 -26.69 28.32 0.42
N SER A 767 -26.65 28.88 -0.79
CA SER A 767 -25.54 29.72 -1.25
C SER A 767 -25.45 31.00 -0.42
N TYR A 768 -26.59 31.59 -0.07
CA TYR A 768 -26.68 32.75 0.81
C TYR A 768 -26.11 32.44 2.22
N GLY A 769 -26.51 31.32 2.82
CA GLY A 769 -25.96 30.84 4.09
C GLY A 769 -24.45 30.58 4.03
N GLN A 770 -23.94 29.98 2.96
CA GLN A 770 -22.51 29.74 2.77
C GLN A 770 -21.69 31.04 2.65
N LEU A 771 -22.22 32.07 1.96
CA LEU A 771 -21.59 33.38 1.88
C LEU A 771 -21.50 34.05 3.25
N LEU A 772 -22.55 33.98 4.06
CA LEU A 772 -22.56 34.49 5.42
C LEU A 772 -21.53 33.80 6.31
N ILE A 773 -21.40 32.47 6.19
CA ILE A 773 -20.39 31.68 6.92
C ILE A 773 -18.97 32.12 6.54
N GLU A 774 -18.70 32.25 5.25
CA GLU A 774 -17.36 32.62 4.79
C GLU A 774 -17.04 34.08 5.18
N LEU A 775 -17.98 35.01 5.05
CA LEU A 775 -17.84 36.39 5.52
C LEU A 775 -17.52 36.43 7.02
N SER A 776 -18.30 35.73 7.82
CA SER A 776 -18.13 35.67 9.27
C SER A 776 -16.77 35.09 9.65
N SER A 777 -16.29 34.09 8.91
CA SER A 777 -14.96 33.51 9.12
C SER A 777 -13.83 34.47 8.76
N ASN A 778 -14.01 35.32 7.73
CA ASN A 778 -13.04 36.35 7.35
C ASN A 778 -12.97 37.44 8.43
N ILE A 779 -14.12 37.91 8.93
CA ILE A 779 -14.19 38.87 10.05
C ILE A 779 -13.58 38.25 11.31
N GLY A 780 -13.82 36.97 11.59
CA GLY A 780 -13.20 36.28 12.71
C GLY A 780 -11.67 36.22 12.64
N ALA A 781 -11.12 36.03 11.44
CA ALA A 781 -9.68 36.02 11.22
C ALA A 781 -9.08 37.42 11.46
N GLU A 782 -9.76 38.46 11.01
CA GLU A 782 -9.41 39.86 11.32
C GLU A 782 -9.46 40.14 12.84
N LEU A 783 -10.51 39.70 13.53
CA LEU A 783 -10.63 39.86 14.99
C LEU A 783 -9.49 39.16 15.74
N THR A 784 -9.09 37.97 15.29
CA THR A 784 -7.96 37.25 15.88
C THR A 784 -6.66 38.04 15.73
N PHE A 785 -6.44 38.61 14.54
CA PHE A 785 -5.31 39.50 14.31
C PHE A 785 -5.35 40.76 15.18
N TYR A 786 -6.51 41.41 15.34
CA TYR A 786 -6.64 42.58 16.23
C TYR A 786 -6.40 42.26 17.70
N CYS A 787 -6.81 41.06 18.14
CA CYS A 787 -6.45 40.57 19.45
C CYS A 787 -4.93 40.42 19.56
N ASP A 788 -4.26 39.75 18.62
CA ASP A 788 -2.82 39.51 18.68
C ASP A 788 -2.00 40.81 18.66
N GLU A 789 -2.38 41.78 17.82
CA GLU A 789 -1.77 43.12 17.71
C GLU A 789 -2.07 44.06 18.88
N GLY A 790 -2.97 43.68 19.79
CA GLY A 790 -3.34 44.52 20.93
C GLY A 790 -4.07 45.81 20.54
N LYS A 791 -4.95 45.76 19.51
CA LYS A 791 -5.85 46.88 19.19
C LYS A 791 -6.76 47.20 20.39
N SER A 792 -7.35 48.40 20.39
CA SER A 792 -8.19 48.84 21.51
C SER A 792 -9.42 47.93 21.69
N THR A 793 -9.76 47.63 22.95
CA THR A 793 -10.89 46.77 23.32
C THR A 793 -12.20 47.23 22.68
N LYS A 794 -12.41 48.54 22.56
CA LYS A 794 -13.61 49.11 21.91
C LYS A 794 -13.74 48.66 20.45
N ILE A 795 -12.65 48.72 19.66
CA ILE A 795 -12.66 48.31 18.24
C ILE A 795 -12.96 46.82 18.13
N ILE A 796 -12.35 46.00 19.00
CA ILE A 796 -12.56 44.55 19.02
C ILE A 796 -14.03 44.22 19.31
N LEU A 797 -14.64 44.87 20.33
CA LEU A 797 -16.04 44.63 20.70
C LEU A 797 -17.02 45.14 19.63
N ASP A 798 -16.77 46.30 19.02
CA ASP A 798 -17.61 46.84 17.94
C ASP A 798 -17.63 45.89 16.73
N GLU A 799 -16.47 45.34 16.35
CA GLU A 799 -16.37 44.40 15.22
C GLU A 799 -16.93 43.01 15.57
N TYR A 800 -16.80 42.56 16.82
CA TYR A 800 -17.44 41.34 17.32
C TYR A 800 -18.98 41.44 17.31
N LYS A 801 -19.54 42.61 17.62
CA LYS A 801 -21.00 42.84 17.51
C LYS A 801 -21.48 42.69 16.07
N LYS A 802 -20.77 43.27 15.09
CA LYS A 802 -21.08 43.08 13.66
C LYS A 802 -20.98 41.62 13.21
N LEU A 803 -19.93 40.91 13.66
CA LEU A 803 -19.81 39.47 13.40
C LEU A 803 -21.05 38.71 13.91
N GLY A 804 -21.56 39.08 15.09
CA GLY A 804 -22.77 38.51 15.67
C GLY A 804 -23.99 38.62 14.75
N GLU A 805 -24.24 39.78 14.15
CA GLU A 805 -25.38 40.00 13.23
C GLU A 805 -25.34 39.07 12.00
N TYR A 806 -24.15 38.83 11.44
CA TYR A 806 -24.00 37.92 10.29
C TYR A 806 -24.12 36.46 10.69
N LEU A 807 -23.57 36.08 11.84
CA LEU A 807 -23.64 34.70 12.34
C LEU A 807 -25.06 34.31 12.75
N GLU A 808 -25.87 35.24 13.28
CA GLU A 808 -27.29 35.02 13.56
C GLU A 808 -28.06 34.70 12.28
N LYS A 809 -27.84 35.45 11.20
CA LYS A 809 -28.38 35.12 9.88
C LYS A 809 -27.84 33.77 9.38
N ALA A 810 -26.55 33.50 9.53
CA ALA A 810 -25.93 32.27 9.07
C ALA A 810 -26.53 31.02 9.73
N LEU A 811 -26.89 31.08 11.02
CA LEU A 811 -27.59 29.99 11.72
C LEU A 811 -28.90 29.60 11.06
N ILE A 812 -29.61 30.56 10.48
CA ILE A 812 -30.96 30.35 9.93
C ILE A 812 -30.92 29.86 8.48
N TYR A 813 -29.93 30.31 7.70
CA TYR A 813 -29.84 30.01 6.26
C TYR A 813 -28.80 28.95 5.90
N SER A 814 -27.89 28.59 6.81
CA SER A 814 -26.90 27.53 6.56
C SER A 814 -27.53 26.14 6.60
N PRO A 815 -27.11 25.22 5.72
CA PRO A 815 -27.48 23.80 5.83
C PRO A 815 -26.87 23.09 7.05
N ASP A 816 -25.80 23.63 7.63
CA ASP A 816 -25.15 23.11 8.83
C ASP A 816 -25.02 24.24 9.86
N CYS A 817 -25.85 24.18 10.91
CA CYS A 817 -25.95 25.19 11.95
C CYS A 817 -24.76 25.19 12.93
N TYR A 818 -23.89 24.17 12.88
CA TYR A 818 -22.72 24.13 13.76
C TYR A 818 -21.61 25.08 13.33
N TYR A 819 -21.36 25.26 12.03
CA TYR A 819 -20.28 26.13 11.56
C TYR A 819 -20.36 27.57 12.07
N PRO A 820 -21.53 28.25 12.05
CA PRO A 820 -21.66 29.58 12.66
C PRO A 820 -21.31 29.58 14.16
N VAL A 821 -21.71 28.56 14.92
CA VAL A 821 -21.41 28.43 16.35
C VAL A 821 -19.92 28.18 16.59
N ASP A 822 -19.27 27.37 15.76
CA ASP A 822 -17.82 27.19 15.82
C ASP A 822 -17.09 28.52 15.62
N ILE A 823 -17.52 29.32 14.64
CA ILE A 823 -16.96 30.66 14.36
C ILE A 823 -17.09 31.59 15.56
N TRP A 824 -18.26 31.67 16.17
CA TRP A 824 -18.44 32.41 17.42
C TRP A 824 -17.49 31.92 18.52
N ALA A 825 -17.39 30.61 18.70
CA ALA A 825 -16.62 30.03 19.78
C ALA A 825 -15.13 30.37 19.70
N TRP A 826 -14.52 30.23 18.53
CA TRP A 826 -13.09 30.47 18.38
C TRP A 826 -12.73 31.95 18.35
N THR A 827 -13.60 32.81 17.81
CA THR A 827 -13.42 34.27 17.87
C THR A 827 -13.55 34.79 19.30
N ALA A 828 -14.62 34.41 19.99
CA ALA A 828 -14.84 34.79 21.38
C ALA A 828 -13.74 34.26 22.31
N SER A 829 -13.21 33.05 22.06
CA SER A 829 -12.07 32.50 22.82
C SER A 829 -10.83 33.41 22.79
N ASN A 830 -10.61 34.11 21.68
CA ASN A 830 -9.47 35.03 21.55
C ASN A 830 -9.76 36.38 22.23
N ILE A 831 -11.01 36.83 22.21
CA ILE A 831 -11.46 38.07 22.88
C ILE A 831 -11.45 37.92 24.40
N LEU A 832 -11.95 36.78 24.93
CA LEU A 832 -12.01 36.51 26.38
C LEU A 832 -10.64 36.43 27.06
N LYS A 833 -9.55 36.27 26.29
CA LYS A 833 -8.17 36.34 26.79
C LYS A 833 -7.68 37.78 27.00
N LYS A 834 -8.43 38.79 26.52
CA LYS A 834 -8.10 40.20 26.67
C LYS A 834 -8.72 40.80 27.92
N ASP A 835 -8.18 41.93 28.34
CA ASP A 835 -8.70 42.71 29.45
C ASP A 835 -9.94 43.50 29.00
N ILE A 836 -11.09 42.81 29.05
CA ILE A 836 -12.41 43.38 28.77
C ILE A 836 -13.20 43.46 30.07
N GLY A 837 -14.20 44.34 30.13
CA GLY A 837 -15.04 44.50 31.32
C GLY A 837 -15.74 43.21 31.72
N GLU A 838 -15.91 42.99 33.04
CA GLU A 838 -16.55 41.77 33.57
C GLU A 838 -17.96 41.55 33.00
N ASP A 839 -18.76 42.61 32.85
CA ASP A 839 -20.12 42.51 32.30
C ASP A 839 -20.11 42.01 30.83
N GLU A 840 -19.14 42.46 30.01
CA GLU A 840 -18.96 42.00 28.62
C GLU A 840 -18.46 40.55 28.55
N LYS A 841 -17.62 40.11 29.50
CA LYS A 841 -17.22 38.68 29.60
C LYS A 841 -18.46 37.81 29.83
N THR A 842 -19.31 38.21 30.77
CA THR A 842 -20.52 37.48 31.14
C THR A 842 -21.51 37.38 29.99
N ASP A 843 -21.69 38.47 29.23
CA ASP A 843 -22.54 38.45 28.05
C ASP A 843 -22.02 37.50 26.95
N ILE A 844 -20.71 37.54 26.67
CA ILE A 844 -20.08 36.66 25.67
C ILE A 844 -20.19 35.19 26.08
N VAL A 845 -19.84 34.84 27.32
CA VAL A 845 -19.87 33.46 27.83
C VAL A 845 -21.30 32.94 27.86
N SER A 846 -22.25 33.73 28.38
CA SER A 846 -23.68 33.35 28.39
C SER A 846 -24.20 33.06 26.98
N LYS A 847 -23.87 33.91 26.00
CA LYS A 847 -24.27 33.69 24.61
C LYS A 847 -23.66 32.40 24.04
N LEU A 848 -22.36 32.18 24.20
CA LEU A 848 -21.69 30.97 23.73
C LEU A 848 -22.29 29.68 24.30
N VAL A 849 -22.49 29.64 25.62
CA VAL A 849 -23.05 28.45 26.29
C VAL A 849 -24.44 28.15 25.72
N SER A 850 -25.29 29.17 25.60
CA SER A 850 -26.65 29.00 25.05
C SER A 850 -26.64 28.50 23.59
N LEU A 851 -25.72 28.98 22.75
CA LEU A 851 -25.58 28.54 21.36
C LEU A 851 -25.19 27.06 21.25
N PHE A 852 -24.20 26.60 22.02
CA PHE A 852 -23.80 25.19 22.03
C PHE A 852 -24.93 24.29 22.51
N GLU A 853 -25.63 24.70 23.58
CA GLU A 853 -26.80 23.95 24.07
C GLU A 853 -27.88 23.83 23.00
N ASN A 854 -28.18 24.91 22.28
CA ASN A 854 -29.21 24.91 21.25
C ASN A 854 -28.84 24.00 20.08
N VAL A 855 -27.62 24.12 19.55
CA VAL A 855 -27.17 23.31 18.41
C VAL A 855 -27.17 21.81 18.73
N ILE A 856 -26.76 21.41 19.93
CA ILE A 856 -26.83 20.00 20.37
C ILE A 856 -28.28 19.53 20.50
N SER A 857 -29.15 20.35 21.11
CA SER A 857 -30.57 19.99 21.29
C SER A 857 -31.27 19.82 19.94
N GLU A 858 -30.91 20.65 18.95
CA GLU A 858 -31.48 20.61 17.62
C GLU A 858 -30.90 19.49 16.74
N ASN A 859 -29.63 19.11 16.96
CA ASN A 859 -28.99 18.02 16.24
C ASN A 859 -28.00 17.25 17.16
N PRO A 860 -28.48 16.21 17.87
CA PRO A 860 -27.66 15.44 18.79
C PRO A 860 -26.46 14.74 18.14
N GLU A 861 -26.49 14.46 16.82
CA GLU A 861 -25.39 13.82 16.10
C GLU A 861 -24.10 14.68 16.11
N ILE A 862 -24.21 15.99 16.34
CA ILE A 862 -23.07 16.91 16.37
C ILE A 862 -22.07 16.53 17.47
N LYS A 863 -22.53 15.90 18.57
CA LYS A 863 -21.65 15.43 19.65
C LYS A 863 -20.60 14.41 19.18
N TYR A 864 -20.81 13.74 18.05
CA TYR A 864 -19.85 12.78 17.50
C TYR A 864 -18.76 13.44 16.65
N ARG A 865 -18.85 14.75 16.37
CA ARG A 865 -17.82 15.46 15.62
C ARG A 865 -16.63 15.82 16.51
N GLU A 866 -15.43 15.65 15.98
CA GLU A 866 -14.19 15.92 16.70
C GLU A 866 -13.97 17.41 16.96
N ASP A 867 -14.26 18.25 15.96
CA ASP A 867 -14.18 19.71 16.04
C ASP A 867 -15.10 20.27 17.14
N TYR A 868 -16.34 19.79 17.21
CA TYR A 868 -17.30 20.08 18.28
C TYR A 868 -16.72 19.75 19.67
N ASN A 869 -16.24 18.53 19.87
CA ASN A 869 -15.71 18.09 21.15
C ASN A 869 -14.47 18.91 21.57
N SER A 870 -13.62 19.28 20.62
CA SER A 870 -12.47 20.16 20.88
C SER A 870 -12.90 21.57 21.32
N ARG A 871 -14.01 22.08 20.77
CA ARG A 871 -14.48 23.44 21.00
C ARG A 871 -15.28 23.57 22.28
N ILE A 872 -16.17 22.62 22.59
CA ILE A 872 -16.98 22.65 23.81
C ILE A 872 -16.12 22.60 25.08
N LEU A 873 -14.97 21.90 25.05
CA LEU A 873 -14.02 21.91 26.17
C LEU A 873 -13.48 23.32 26.48
N LYS A 874 -13.23 24.13 25.44
CA LYS A 874 -12.81 25.53 25.61
C LYS A 874 -13.94 26.36 26.19
N VAL A 875 -15.17 26.22 25.67
CA VAL A 875 -16.35 26.93 26.18
C VAL A 875 -16.61 26.61 27.65
N ASN A 876 -16.59 25.33 28.03
CA ASN A 876 -16.75 24.88 29.42
C ASN A 876 -15.68 25.43 30.36
N SER A 877 -14.46 25.68 29.86
CA SER A 877 -13.40 26.31 30.67
C SER A 877 -13.71 27.77 31.01
N PHE A 878 -14.36 28.50 30.09
CA PHE A 878 -14.79 29.88 30.35
C PHE A 878 -15.97 29.92 31.33
N GLU A 879 -16.98 29.05 31.15
CA GLU A 879 -18.12 28.93 32.07
C GLU A 879 -17.67 28.61 33.51
N ASN A 880 -16.70 27.71 33.69
CA ASN A 880 -16.20 27.37 35.03
C ASN A 880 -15.36 28.47 35.71
N ASN A 881 -14.72 29.33 34.93
CA ASN A 881 -13.89 30.42 35.44
C ASN A 881 -14.72 31.63 35.85
N GLU A 882 -15.94 31.76 35.32
CA GLU A 882 -16.81 32.89 35.59
C GLU A 882 -17.66 32.68 36.86
N LYS A 883 -17.23 33.27 37.97
CA LYS A 883 -18.05 33.37 39.19
C LYS A 883 -18.77 34.70 39.20
N ILE A 884 -20.06 34.70 38.88
CA ILE A 884 -20.90 35.89 39.00
C ILE A 884 -20.99 36.30 40.48
N THR A 885 -20.32 37.40 40.84
CA THR A 885 -20.43 38.01 42.16
C THR A 885 -21.83 38.61 42.35
N ASP A 886 -22.31 38.73 43.59
CA ASP A 886 -23.60 39.36 43.87
C ASP A 886 -23.65 40.83 43.43
N GLU A 887 -22.50 41.52 43.46
CA GLU A 887 -22.38 42.89 42.94
C GLU A 887 -22.48 42.96 41.41
N ALA A 888 -21.81 42.05 40.69
CA ALA A 888 -21.93 41.97 39.23
C ALA A 888 -23.35 41.58 38.80
N PHE A 889 -24.00 40.65 39.52
CA PHE A 889 -25.39 40.29 39.25
C PHE A 889 -26.35 41.47 39.44
N LYS A 890 -26.17 42.28 40.51
CA LYS A 890 -26.96 43.49 40.72
C LYS A 890 -26.76 44.51 39.60
N ARG A 891 -25.53 44.74 39.16
CA ARG A 891 -25.25 45.63 38.01
C ARG A 891 -25.93 45.14 36.73
N LEU A 892 -25.85 43.84 36.44
CA LEU A 892 -26.52 43.25 35.27
C LEU A 892 -28.05 43.37 35.36
N LEU A 893 -28.65 43.18 36.54
CA LEU A 893 -30.08 43.37 36.75
C LEU A 893 -30.53 44.83 36.58
N GLU A 894 -29.75 45.80 37.06
CA GLU A 894 -30.03 47.24 36.88
C GLU A 894 -30.07 47.63 35.39
N VAL A 895 -29.25 47.00 34.56
CA VAL A 895 -29.21 47.21 33.10
C VAL A 895 -30.19 46.27 32.35
N LYS A 896 -31.04 45.52 33.07
CA LYS A 896 -31.98 44.53 32.51
C LYS A 896 -31.30 43.46 31.65
N SER A 897 -30.05 43.10 31.96
CA SER A 897 -29.33 42.01 31.28
C SER A 897 -29.89 40.64 31.68
N ASP A 898 -30.07 39.77 30.69
CA ASP A 898 -30.55 38.41 30.84
C ASP A 898 -29.41 37.39 31.12
N SER A 899 -28.15 37.76 30.87
CA SER A 899 -26.97 36.88 31.01
C SER A 899 -26.73 36.44 32.46
N GLY A 900 -26.89 37.35 33.40
CA GLY A 900 -26.75 37.06 34.82
C GLY A 900 -27.78 36.05 35.33
N ILE A 901 -29.03 36.18 34.88
CA ILE A 901 -30.14 35.28 35.24
C ILE A 901 -29.91 33.90 34.63
N TYR A 902 -29.57 33.85 33.33
CA TYR A 902 -29.32 32.60 32.61
C TYR A 902 -28.17 31.78 33.23
N LEU A 903 -27.03 32.40 33.50
CA LEU A 903 -25.87 31.70 34.07
C LEU A 903 -26.11 31.23 35.52
N ARG A 904 -26.90 31.96 36.32
CA ARG A 904 -27.32 31.50 37.66
C ARG A 904 -28.28 30.32 37.58
N ALA A 905 -29.22 30.33 36.63
CA ALA A 905 -30.08 29.17 36.36
C ALA A 905 -29.25 27.95 35.94
N ARG A 906 -28.28 28.13 35.04
CA ARG A 906 -27.32 27.08 34.65
C ARG A 906 -26.50 26.54 35.81
N ASN A 907 -26.02 27.41 36.71
CA ASN A 907 -25.25 26.96 37.88
C ASN A 907 -26.10 26.13 38.86
N LYS A 908 -27.43 26.32 38.91
CA LYS A 908 -28.34 25.43 39.66
C LYS A 908 -28.42 24.02 39.06
N LEU A 909 -28.13 23.88 37.77
CA LEU A 909 -28.09 22.61 37.03
C LEU A 909 -26.69 21.97 37.05
N LYS A 910 -25.73 22.50 37.82
CA LYS A 910 -24.35 22.02 37.82
C LYS A 910 -24.27 20.55 38.26
N GLY A 911 -23.70 19.72 37.40
CA GLY A 911 -23.64 18.26 37.59
C GLY A 911 -24.75 17.48 36.87
N ILE A 912 -25.74 18.17 36.29
CA ILE A 912 -26.82 17.58 35.50
C ILE A 912 -26.56 17.84 34.02
N ASP A 913 -26.40 16.77 33.25
CA ASP A 913 -26.23 16.85 31.80
C ASP A 913 -27.61 16.87 31.10
N ILE A 914 -28.14 18.07 30.84
CA ILE A 914 -29.44 18.28 30.17
C ILE A 914 -29.48 17.82 28.71
N THR A 915 -28.36 17.30 28.19
CA THR A 915 -28.27 16.76 26.83
C THR A 915 -28.37 15.24 26.79
N LYS A 916 -28.66 14.60 27.93
CA LYS A 916 -28.87 13.15 28.10
C LYS A 916 -30.21 12.87 28.79
N LYS A 917 -30.56 11.58 28.86
CA LYS A 917 -31.70 11.10 29.65
C LYS A 917 -31.52 11.48 31.12
N ILE A 918 -32.58 11.99 31.72
CA ILE A 918 -32.58 12.52 33.09
C ILE A 918 -33.03 11.42 34.06
N GLU A 919 -32.24 11.22 35.11
CA GLU A 919 -32.57 10.35 36.24
C GLU A 919 -33.62 11.01 37.14
N ASN A 920 -34.47 10.20 37.78
CA ASN A 920 -35.57 10.71 38.61
C ASN A 920 -35.08 11.63 39.75
N ASP A 921 -33.89 11.36 40.30
CA ASP A 921 -33.30 12.13 41.40
C ASP A 921 -32.94 13.57 40.99
N ASN A 922 -32.76 13.82 39.70
CA ASN A 922 -32.42 15.13 39.16
C ASN A 922 -33.65 16.00 38.82
N ILE A 923 -34.86 15.43 38.78
CA ILE A 923 -36.09 16.14 38.38
C ILE A 923 -36.36 17.34 39.30
N LYS A 924 -36.20 17.18 40.61
CA LYS A 924 -36.42 18.26 41.58
C LYS A 924 -35.52 19.47 41.33
N SER A 925 -34.27 19.24 40.93
CA SER A 925 -33.34 20.34 40.59
C SER A 925 -33.76 21.08 39.31
N LEU A 926 -34.40 20.38 38.35
CA LEU A 926 -34.99 21.02 37.17
C LEU A 926 -36.19 21.90 37.58
N GLU A 927 -37.08 21.39 38.43
CA GLU A 927 -38.25 22.12 38.96
C GLU A 927 -37.81 23.37 39.74
N ASP A 928 -36.84 23.26 40.65
CA ASP A 928 -36.27 24.40 41.41
C ASP A 928 -35.66 25.47 40.48
N THR A 929 -35.17 25.06 39.30
CA THR A 929 -34.60 25.98 38.29
C THR A 929 -35.69 26.65 37.46
N ILE A 930 -36.78 25.95 37.16
CA ILE A 930 -37.98 26.53 36.53
C ILE A 930 -38.56 27.60 37.46
N GLU A 931 -38.78 27.28 38.74
CA GLU A 931 -39.28 28.25 39.74
C GLU A 931 -38.41 29.50 39.82
N TYR A 932 -37.09 29.34 39.77
CA TYR A 932 -36.16 30.47 39.74
C TYR A 932 -36.34 31.37 38.50
N LEU A 933 -36.52 30.78 37.31
CA LEU A 933 -36.72 31.54 36.06
C LEU A 933 -38.11 32.21 36.00
N GLU A 934 -39.08 31.74 36.78
CA GLU A 934 -40.45 32.27 36.82
C GLU A 934 -40.72 33.24 37.99
N LEU A 935 -39.70 33.64 38.74
CA LEU A 935 -39.83 34.68 39.78
C LEU A 935 -40.38 35.99 39.18
N GLU A 936 -41.35 36.62 39.86
CA GLU A 936 -42.00 37.85 39.39
C GLU A 936 -41.01 38.98 39.06
N GLU A 937 -39.93 39.10 39.84
CA GLU A 937 -38.88 40.10 39.62
C GLU A 937 -38.07 39.90 38.32
N PHE A 938 -38.05 38.68 37.77
CA PHE A 938 -37.32 38.36 36.53
C PHE A 938 -38.23 38.25 35.31
N GLN A 939 -39.55 38.21 35.49
CA GLN A 939 -40.51 37.99 34.41
C GLN A 939 -40.36 38.98 33.25
N GLU A 940 -40.10 40.26 33.52
CA GLU A 940 -39.94 41.30 32.48
C GLU A 940 -38.69 41.08 31.61
N ILE A 941 -37.63 40.47 32.17
CA ILE A 941 -36.37 40.20 31.48
C ILE A 941 -36.44 38.84 30.76
N VAL A 942 -36.94 37.82 31.46
CA VAL A 942 -37.02 36.44 30.94
C VAL A 942 -37.97 36.36 29.74
N SER A 943 -39.12 37.03 29.78
CA SER A 943 -40.08 37.04 28.65
C SER A 943 -39.55 37.69 27.37
N LYS A 944 -38.48 38.49 27.47
CA LYS A 944 -37.81 39.14 26.33
C LYS A 944 -36.48 38.49 25.97
N SER A 945 -36.11 37.39 26.62
CA SER A 945 -34.83 36.70 26.44
C SER A 945 -35.02 35.35 25.76
N THR A 946 -34.54 35.25 24.52
CA THR A 946 -34.61 34.00 23.74
C THR A 946 -33.83 32.86 24.41
N LYS A 947 -32.67 33.13 25.04
CA LYS A 947 -31.89 32.12 25.75
C LYS A 947 -32.57 31.62 27.02
N CYS A 948 -33.20 32.50 27.80
CA CYS A 948 -33.93 32.10 29.00
C CYS A 948 -35.20 31.32 28.66
N LEU A 949 -35.96 31.77 27.65
CA LEU A 949 -37.15 31.05 27.15
C LEU A 949 -36.79 29.68 26.58
N SER A 950 -35.68 29.58 25.85
CA SER A 950 -35.17 28.30 25.32
C SER A 950 -34.78 27.35 26.46
N LEU A 951 -34.12 27.85 27.51
CA LEU A 951 -33.80 27.04 28.69
C LEU A 951 -35.07 26.56 29.39
N LEU A 952 -36.04 27.45 29.63
CA LEU A 952 -37.36 27.10 30.18
C LEU A 952 -38.05 26.00 29.37
N LEU A 953 -38.09 26.14 28.04
CA LEU A 953 -38.66 25.15 27.13
C LEU A 953 -38.02 23.76 27.33
N LYS A 954 -36.69 23.71 27.41
CA LYS A 954 -35.93 22.46 27.64
C LYS A 954 -36.19 21.88 29.02
N LEU A 955 -36.21 22.71 30.07
CA LEU A 955 -36.45 22.25 31.43
C LEU A 955 -37.84 21.64 31.57
N TYR A 956 -38.88 22.33 31.08
CA TYR A 956 -40.23 21.79 31.04
C TYR A 956 -40.27 20.48 30.25
N TRP A 957 -39.68 20.45 29.06
CA TRP A 957 -39.62 19.21 28.27
C TRP A 957 -39.00 18.05 29.05
N LEU A 958 -37.85 18.26 29.69
CA LEU A 958 -37.10 17.23 30.42
C LEU A 958 -37.83 16.73 31.68
N VAL A 959 -38.55 17.59 32.40
CA VAL A 959 -39.33 17.18 33.58
C VAL A 959 -40.36 16.11 33.21
N TYR A 960 -41.03 16.24 32.06
CA TYR A 960 -42.09 15.32 31.66
C TYR A 960 -41.62 14.20 30.72
N ALA A 961 -40.82 14.51 29.70
CA ALA A 961 -40.36 13.52 28.71
C ALA A 961 -39.15 12.71 29.21
N LYS A 962 -38.39 13.23 30.19
CA LYS A 962 -37.14 12.64 30.74
C LYS A 962 -36.01 12.44 29.72
N GLU A 963 -36.25 12.74 28.45
CA GLU A 963 -35.29 12.65 27.35
C GLU A 963 -35.23 14.00 26.62
N PRO A 964 -34.06 14.40 26.12
CA PRO A 964 -33.92 15.63 25.36
C PRO A 964 -34.81 15.68 24.11
N ILE A 965 -35.01 16.88 23.59
CA ILE A 965 -35.70 17.11 22.32
C ILE A 965 -34.90 16.40 21.19
N PHE A 966 -35.60 15.77 20.24
CA PHE A 966 -35.05 15.01 19.12
C PHE A 966 -34.10 13.85 19.48
N PHE A 967 -34.19 13.30 20.70
CA PHE A 967 -33.28 12.26 21.20
C PHE A 967 -33.49 10.89 20.55
N THR A 968 -34.75 10.47 20.40
CA THR A 968 -35.17 9.14 19.92
C THR A 968 -36.18 9.26 18.78
N GLU A 969 -36.13 8.35 17.80
CA GLU A 969 -37.14 8.28 16.75
C GLU A 969 -38.42 7.64 17.27
N LYS A 970 -39.57 8.04 16.72
CA LYS A 970 -40.90 7.48 16.98
C LYS A 970 -41.32 7.56 18.46
N THR A 971 -40.89 8.61 19.15
CA THR A 971 -41.19 8.81 20.56
C THR A 971 -42.64 9.28 20.77
N ILE A 972 -43.31 8.69 21.74
CA ILE A 972 -44.67 9.09 22.16
C ILE A 972 -44.51 9.90 23.44
N LEU A 973 -44.97 11.14 23.43
CA LEU A 973 -44.76 12.06 24.55
C LEU A 973 -45.90 11.95 25.58
N PRO A 974 -45.61 11.75 26.88
CA PRO A 974 -46.61 11.60 27.94
C PRO A 974 -47.16 12.96 28.42
N PHE A 975 -47.45 13.86 27.49
CA PHE A 975 -47.87 15.22 27.81
C PHE A 975 -49.39 15.33 27.92
N LYS A 976 -49.85 16.06 28.94
CA LYS A 976 -51.24 16.50 29.08
C LYS A 976 -51.48 17.79 28.29
N ARG A 977 -52.75 18.14 28.07
CA ARG A 977 -53.14 19.36 27.36
C ARG A 977 -52.48 20.62 27.92
N ASP A 978 -52.46 20.82 29.24
CA ASP A 978 -51.87 22.01 29.87
C ASP A 978 -50.38 22.18 29.55
N MET A 979 -49.66 21.05 29.43
CA MET A 979 -48.25 21.05 29.05
C MET A 979 -48.05 21.47 27.60
N TRP A 980 -48.90 20.98 26.68
CA TRP A 980 -48.89 21.43 25.29
C TRP A 980 -49.20 22.93 25.17
N GLU A 981 -50.12 23.46 25.99
CA GLU A 981 -50.44 24.90 26.03
C GLU A 981 -49.24 25.72 26.52
N LYS A 982 -48.54 25.24 27.56
CA LYS A 982 -47.32 25.90 28.06
C LYS A 982 -46.19 25.90 27.02
N LEU A 983 -45.93 24.76 26.37
CA LEU A 983 -44.91 24.67 25.30
C LEU A 983 -45.26 25.57 24.12
N TYR A 984 -46.52 25.59 23.69
CA TYR A 984 -47.00 26.47 22.62
C TYR A 984 -46.82 27.96 22.97
N TYR A 985 -47.11 28.34 24.21
CA TYR A 985 -46.90 29.71 24.69
C TYR A 985 -45.42 30.11 24.63
N LEU A 986 -44.51 29.27 25.16
CA LEU A 986 -43.07 29.55 25.13
C LEU A 986 -42.54 29.68 23.70
N LEU A 987 -42.95 28.78 22.80
CA LEU A 987 -42.55 28.82 21.39
C LEU A 987 -43.07 30.08 20.68
N THR A 988 -44.30 30.51 20.99
CA THR A 988 -44.89 31.72 20.42
C THR A 988 -44.16 32.98 20.90
N GLN A 989 -43.82 33.05 22.18
CA GLN A 989 -43.02 34.16 22.73
C GLN A 989 -41.62 34.21 22.11
N MET A 990 -40.97 33.07 21.94
CA MET A 990 -39.66 33.02 21.27
C MET A 990 -39.74 33.51 19.81
N GLU A 991 -40.81 33.15 19.10
CA GLU A 991 -41.04 33.58 17.71
C GLU A 991 -41.29 35.08 17.58
N GLU A 992 -41.95 35.72 18.55
CA GLU A 992 -42.14 37.18 18.57
C GLU A 992 -40.84 37.97 18.76
N LEU A 993 -39.79 37.33 19.29
CA LEU A 993 -38.50 37.97 19.59
C LEU A 993 -37.46 37.83 18.48
N VAL A 994 -37.72 37.04 17.44
CA VAL A 994 -36.76 36.75 16.36
C VAL A 994 -37.35 37.09 15.00
N ASP A 995 -36.53 37.65 14.12
CA ASP A 995 -36.96 37.96 12.74
C ASP A 995 -37.24 36.68 11.93
N GLU A 996 -36.54 35.58 12.22
CA GLU A 996 -36.80 34.27 11.64
C GLU A 996 -36.65 33.14 12.66
N VAL A 997 -37.62 32.21 12.62
CA VAL A 997 -37.69 31.06 13.54
C VAL A 997 -36.95 29.85 12.97
N SER A 998 -36.23 29.12 13.83
CA SER A 998 -35.55 27.88 13.44
C SER A 998 -36.56 26.80 13.00
N PRO A 999 -36.20 25.92 12.05
CA PRO A 999 -37.06 24.81 11.64
C PRO A 999 -37.53 23.93 12.79
N GLN A 1000 -36.67 23.74 13.78
CA GLN A 1000 -36.91 22.91 14.96
C GLN A 1000 -37.99 23.53 15.85
N SER A 1001 -37.93 24.84 16.09
CA SER A 1001 -38.98 25.56 16.80
C SER A 1001 -40.31 25.53 16.04
N LYS A 1002 -40.29 25.73 14.70
CA LYS A 1002 -41.49 25.57 13.86
C LYS A 1002 -42.07 24.16 13.94
N TYR A 1003 -41.20 23.15 13.92
CA TYR A 1003 -41.58 21.74 14.04
C TYR A 1003 -42.26 21.44 15.38
N LEU A 1004 -41.67 21.88 16.50
CA LEU A 1004 -42.26 21.69 17.83
C LEU A 1004 -43.57 22.45 17.99
N LYS A 1005 -43.67 23.66 17.43
CA LYS A 1005 -44.90 24.45 17.43
C LYS A 1005 -46.00 23.75 16.64
N GLY A 1006 -45.69 23.22 15.47
CA GLY A 1006 -46.61 22.40 14.67
C GLY A 1006 -47.10 21.16 15.41
N ILE A 1007 -46.25 20.50 16.20
CA ILE A 1007 -46.69 19.38 17.06
C ILE A 1007 -47.66 19.87 18.14
N CYS A 1008 -47.34 20.97 18.82
CA CYS A 1008 -48.24 21.55 19.82
C CYS A 1008 -49.60 21.89 19.20
N GLU A 1009 -49.61 22.51 18.02
CA GLU A 1009 -50.84 22.84 17.28
C GLU A 1009 -51.68 21.60 16.97
N PHE A 1010 -51.06 20.50 16.55
CA PHE A 1010 -51.78 19.24 16.34
C PHE A 1010 -52.45 18.75 17.64
N HIS A 1011 -51.71 18.73 18.74
CA HIS A 1011 -52.22 18.26 20.05
C HIS A 1011 -53.26 19.18 20.68
N LEU A 1012 -53.30 20.45 20.28
CA LEU A 1012 -54.28 21.45 20.73
C LEU A 1012 -55.53 21.55 19.83
N GLY A 1013 -55.63 20.74 18.77
CA GLY A 1013 -56.77 20.75 17.83
C GLY A 1013 -56.72 21.88 16.80
N LYS A 1014 -55.51 22.34 16.46
CA LYS A 1014 -55.22 23.32 15.40
C LYS A 1014 -54.57 22.64 14.20
N GLU A 1015 -55.20 21.59 13.67
CA GLU A 1015 -54.58 20.73 12.65
C GLU A 1015 -54.29 21.46 11.33
N SER A 1016 -55.06 22.50 10.99
CA SER A 1016 -54.81 23.30 9.78
C SER A 1016 -53.54 24.13 9.90
N ASP A 1017 -53.29 24.74 11.07
CA ASP A 1017 -52.09 25.53 11.34
C ASP A 1017 -50.85 24.62 11.36
N CYS A 1018 -50.98 23.45 11.99
CA CYS A 1018 -49.96 22.41 12.00
C CYS A 1018 -49.51 22.04 10.59
N ILE A 1019 -50.46 21.74 9.69
CA ILE A 1019 -50.15 21.36 8.31
C ILE A 1019 -49.48 22.50 7.56
N HIS A 1020 -49.96 23.74 7.73
CA HIS A 1020 -49.34 24.91 7.11
C HIS A 1020 -47.88 25.07 7.55
N HIS A 1021 -47.60 24.96 8.85
CA HIS A 1021 -46.22 25.01 9.36
C HIS A 1021 -45.35 23.90 8.78
N PHE A 1022 -45.85 22.66 8.70
CA PHE A 1022 -45.09 21.55 8.12
C PHE A 1022 -44.87 21.68 6.60
N GLU A 1023 -45.81 22.26 5.86
CA GLU A 1023 -45.64 22.60 4.45
C GLU A 1023 -44.61 23.72 4.26
N GLU A 1024 -44.63 24.74 5.11
CA GLU A 1024 -43.64 25.80 5.13
C GLU A 1024 -42.23 25.25 5.41
N ILE A 1025 -42.10 24.37 6.42
CA ILE A 1025 -40.82 23.72 6.74
C ILE A 1025 -40.30 22.95 5.52
N LYS A 1026 -41.17 22.15 4.89
CA LYS A 1026 -40.82 21.33 3.73
C LYS A 1026 -40.40 22.17 2.52
N ASN A 1027 -41.07 23.30 2.28
CA ASN A 1027 -40.81 24.14 1.11
C ASN A 1027 -39.59 25.04 1.29
N ASN A 1028 -39.29 25.47 2.53
CA ASN A 1028 -38.28 26.50 2.80
C ASN A 1028 -36.95 25.96 3.34
N TYR A 1029 -36.88 24.70 3.80
CA TYR A 1029 -35.67 24.15 4.43
C TYR A 1029 -35.21 22.83 3.80
N CYS A 1030 -33.91 22.75 3.55
CA CYS A 1030 -33.28 21.62 2.86
C CYS A 1030 -32.76 20.57 3.87
N PHE A 1031 -33.66 19.76 4.43
CA PHE A 1031 -33.25 18.52 5.09
C PHE A 1031 -32.86 17.53 3.97
N GLY A 1032 -31.57 17.23 3.85
CA GLY A 1032 -31.00 16.52 2.70
C GLY A 1032 -31.62 15.14 2.39
N PRO A 1033 -31.08 14.38 1.42
CA PRO A 1033 -31.66 13.12 0.91
C PRO A 1033 -31.65 11.94 1.91
N ARG A 1034 -31.45 12.20 3.20
CA ARG A 1034 -31.60 11.19 4.26
C ARG A 1034 -33.08 10.80 4.38
N ARG A 1035 -33.31 9.53 4.73
CA ARG A 1035 -34.62 8.98 5.12
C ARG A 1035 -35.38 10.02 5.96
N PRO A 1036 -36.65 10.34 5.67
CA PRO A 1036 -37.41 11.25 6.52
C PRO A 1036 -37.51 10.60 7.90
N ILE A 1037 -36.97 11.25 8.92
CA ILE A 1037 -36.97 10.75 10.30
C ILE A 1037 -38.31 11.14 10.94
N LEU A 1038 -39.00 10.17 11.55
CA LEU A 1038 -40.18 10.45 12.38
C LEU A 1038 -39.70 10.59 13.81
N TYR A 1039 -39.62 11.80 14.34
CA TYR A 1039 -39.16 11.98 15.73
C TYR A 1039 -40.27 11.68 16.72
N TYR A 1040 -41.49 12.12 16.44
CA TYR A 1040 -42.60 11.96 17.37
C TYR A 1040 -43.83 11.33 16.70
N ILE A 1041 -44.56 10.56 17.50
CA ILE A 1041 -45.87 10.00 17.17
C ILE A 1041 -46.92 10.75 17.98
N ALA A 1042 -48.08 11.01 17.37
CA ALA A 1042 -49.20 11.65 18.05
C ALA A 1042 -49.64 10.84 19.28
N SER A 1043 -49.54 11.43 20.49
CA SER A 1043 -50.09 10.91 21.75
C SER A 1043 -51.58 11.23 21.96
N ASP A 1044 -52.22 10.52 22.89
CA ASP A 1044 -53.64 10.64 23.23
C ASP A 1044 -53.98 11.72 24.28
N ASN A 1045 -52.99 12.52 24.69
CA ASN A 1045 -53.08 13.59 25.70
C ASN A 1045 -53.51 13.13 27.11
N SER A 1046 -53.54 11.83 27.41
CA SER A 1046 -53.91 11.29 28.73
C SER A 1046 -52.85 11.56 29.81
N GLY A 1047 -51.61 11.86 29.40
CA GLY A 1047 -50.44 11.94 30.27
C GLY A 1047 -49.68 10.61 30.40
N GLU A 1048 -50.10 9.56 29.69
CA GLU A 1048 -49.38 8.30 29.55
C GLU A 1048 -48.66 8.22 28.19
N GLU A 1049 -47.63 7.37 28.06
CA GLU A 1049 -46.90 7.13 26.80
C GLU A 1049 -47.73 6.28 25.83
N LYS A 1050 -48.90 6.78 25.41
CA LYS A 1050 -49.86 6.06 24.58
C LYS A 1050 -50.14 6.78 23.27
N ALA A 1051 -49.90 6.08 22.16
CA ALA A 1051 -50.17 6.62 20.82
C ALA A 1051 -51.68 6.76 20.60
N ARG A 1052 -52.07 7.87 19.97
CA ARG A 1052 -53.43 8.09 19.51
C ARG A 1052 -53.67 7.27 18.25
N SER A 1053 -54.59 6.31 18.34
CA SER A 1053 -55.04 5.49 17.21
C SER A 1053 -56.12 6.24 16.43
N PHE A 1054 -56.03 6.19 15.10
CA PHE A 1054 -56.99 6.79 14.17
C PHE A 1054 -57.60 5.71 13.27
N LEU A 1055 -58.85 5.96 12.85
CA LEU A 1055 -59.48 5.23 11.76
C LEU A 1055 -59.18 5.92 10.42
N GLY A 1056 -58.85 5.15 9.39
CA GLY A 1056 -58.57 5.71 8.07
C GLY A 1056 -58.97 4.80 6.91
N GLN A 1057 -59.31 5.43 5.80
CA GLN A 1057 -59.78 4.77 4.59
C GLN A 1057 -58.70 4.83 3.50
N LEU A 1058 -58.29 3.68 2.97
CA LEU A 1058 -57.33 3.62 1.87
C LEU A 1058 -57.93 4.26 0.61
N LYS A 1059 -57.30 5.28 0.04
CA LYS A 1059 -57.82 6.02 -1.14
C LYS A 1059 -57.10 5.73 -2.43
N LYS A 1060 -55.79 5.48 -2.38
CA LYS A 1060 -54.98 5.26 -3.58
C LYS A 1060 -53.69 4.51 -3.25
N ILE A 1061 -53.28 3.63 -4.15
CA ILE A 1061 -52.02 2.88 -4.07
C ILE A 1061 -51.10 3.30 -5.22
N GLU A 1062 -49.86 3.70 -4.92
CA GLU A 1062 -48.83 4.06 -5.90
C GLU A 1062 -47.65 3.07 -5.80
N LYS A 1063 -47.81 1.90 -6.45
CA LYS A 1063 -46.85 0.76 -6.33
C LYS A 1063 -45.45 1.09 -6.84
N ASP A 1064 -45.35 1.86 -7.92
CA ASP A 1064 -44.11 2.37 -8.52
C ASP A 1064 -43.28 3.22 -7.53
N LYS A 1065 -43.97 3.90 -6.61
CA LYS A 1065 -43.35 4.81 -5.62
C LYS A 1065 -43.35 4.25 -4.19
N GLY A 1066 -43.77 3.00 -4.00
CA GLY A 1066 -43.80 2.34 -2.69
C GLY A 1066 -44.64 3.03 -1.62
N ARG A 1067 -45.74 3.69 -2.02
CA ARG A 1067 -46.56 4.51 -1.09
C ARG A 1067 -48.07 4.36 -1.30
N ALA A 1068 -48.84 4.54 -0.24
CA ALA A 1068 -50.30 4.55 -0.23
C ALA A 1068 -50.85 5.86 0.37
N ARG A 1069 -52.08 6.24 0.02
CA ARG A 1069 -52.80 7.40 0.58
C ARG A 1069 -53.99 6.96 1.39
N PHE A 1070 -54.11 7.48 2.61
CA PHE A 1070 -55.24 7.23 3.51
C PHE A 1070 -55.96 8.53 3.81
N TYR A 1071 -57.29 8.52 3.74
CA TYR A 1071 -58.11 9.60 4.27
C TYR A 1071 -58.48 9.30 5.72
N LEU A 1072 -58.15 10.21 6.64
CA LEU A 1072 -58.46 10.09 8.07
C LEU A 1072 -59.62 11.04 8.38
N PRO A 1073 -60.83 10.53 8.69
CA PRO A 1073 -62.02 11.36 8.92
C PRO A 1073 -61.88 12.31 10.12
N GLU A 1074 -61.21 11.88 11.19
CA GLU A 1074 -61.05 12.65 12.43
C GLU A 1074 -60.32 13.97 12.22
N ILE A 1075 -59.29 13.97 11.38
CA ILE A 1075 -58.51 15.17 11.03
C ILE A 1075 -58.88 15.75 9.67
N ARG A 1076 -59.81 15.11 8.94
CA ARG A 1076 -60.30 15.49 7.60
C ARG A 1076 -59.19 15.70 6.56
N LYS A 1077 -58.16 14.85 6.58
CA LYS A 1077 -56.97 14.98 5.72
C LYS A 1077 -56.54 13.66 5.12
N THR A 1078 -55.83 13.75 4.00
CA THR A 1078 -55.21 12.60 3.35
C THR A 1078 -53.71 12.58 3.66
N LEU A 1079 -53.24 11.49 4.26
CA LEU A 1079 -51.83 11.31 4.60
C LEU A 1079 -51.23 10.16 3.78
N PHE A 1080 -49.92 10.26 3.52
CA PHE A 1080 -49.17 9.20 2.86
C PHE A 1080 -48.67 8.17 3.88
N TYR A 1081 -48.68 6.90 3.50
CA TYR A 1081 -48.00 5.81 4.16
C TYR A 1081 -46.92 5.24 3.23
N TYR A 1082 -45.66 5.29 3.66
CA TYR A 1082 -44.50 4.84 2.88
C TYR A 1082 -44.04 3.48 3.40
N ASN A 1083 -44.56 2.41 2.83
CA ASN A 1083 -44.21 1.04 3.20
C ASN A 1083 -44.36 0.11 1.98
N TYR A 1084 -43.23 -0.33 1.42
CA TYR A 1084 -43.21 -1.21 0.24
C TYR A 1084 -43.87 -2.57 0.51
N GLU A 1085 -43.67 -3.16 1.70
CA GLU A 1085 -44.29 -4.44 2.07
C GLU A 1085 -45.81 -4.31 2.12
N PHE A 1086 -46.32 -3.23 2.72
CA PHE A 1086 -47.76 -2.96 2.77
C PHE A 1086 -48.33 -2.82 1.35
N VAL A 1087 -47.72 -1.97 0.53
CA VAL A 1087 -48.17 -1.66 -0.85
C VAL A 1087 -48.04 -2.84 -1.81
N SER A 1088 -47.19 -3.83 -1.50
CA SER A 1088 -47.03 -5.06 -2.27
C SER A 1088 -48.17 -6.07 -2.06
N LYS A 1089 -48.95 -5.94 -0.98
CA LYS A 1089 -50.11 -6.80 -0.71
C LYS A 1089 -51.27 -6.50 -1.68
N ASN A 1090 -52.18 -7.46 -1.82
CA ASN A 1090 -53.46 -7.23 -2.49
C ASN A 1090 -54.37 -6.44 -1.54
N LEU A 1091 -54.45 -5.13 -1.75
CA LEU A 1091 -55.24 -4.19 -0.98
C LEU A 1091 -56.37 -3.63 -1.86
N GLU A 1092 -57.55 -3.40 -1.28
CA GLU A 1092 -58.69 -2.80 -2.00
C GLU A 1092 -58.83 -1.31 -1.68
N GLU A 1093 -59.06 -0.49 -2.71
CA GLU A 1093 -59.36 0.94 -2.49
C GLU A 1093 -60.70 1.09 -1.75
N ASN A 1094 -60.74 2.05 -0.83
CA ASN A 1094 -61.82 2.35 0.12
C ASN A 1094 -61.99 1.38 1.29
N GLN A 1095 -61.10 0.40 1.45
CA GLN A 1095 -61.03 -0.42 2.66
C GLN A 1095 -60.66 0.46 3.89
N GLU A 1096 -61.34 0.21 5.01
CA GLU A 1096 -61.08 0.85 6.30
C GLU A 1096 -60.01 0.09 7.09
N TYR A 1097 -59.16 0.86 7.77
CA TYR A 1097 -58.09 0.39 8.63
C TYR A 1097 -58.17 1.12 9.97
N GLU A 1098 -58.09 0.35 11.04
CA GLU A 1098 -57.95 0.84 12.42
C GLU A 1098 -56.47 0.80 12.84
N GLY A 1099 -56.14 1.39 14.00
CA GLY A 1099 -54.77 1.32 14.51
C GLY A 1099 -53.76 2.15 13.72
N ILE A 1100 -54.22 3.20 13.01
CA ILE A 1100 -53.32 4.08 12.26
C ILE A 1100 -52.67 5.06 13.24
N HIS A 1101 -51.34 5.13 13.24
CA HIS A 1101 -50.59 6.12 14.01
C HIS A 1101 -49.98 7.20 13.11
N ILE A 1102 -50.13 8.46 13.51
CA ILE A 1102 -49.58 9.61 12.79
C ILE A 1102 -48.20 9.96 13.36
N GLY A 1103 -47.22 10.14 12.48
CA GLY A 1103 -45.88 10.59 12.82
C GLY A 1103 -45.53 11.93 12.17
N PHE A 1104 -44.67 12.69 12.86
CA PHE A 1104 -44.19 14.00 12.44
C PHE A 1104 -42.76 13.92 11.93
N SER A 1105 -42.48 14.55 10.79
CA SER A 1105 -41.12 14.69 10.24
C SER A 1105 -40.93 16.08 9.65
N PHE A 1106 -39.68 16.53 9.50
CA PHE A 1106 -39.38 17.78 8.81
C PHE A 1106 -39.83 17.79 7.32
N MET A 1107 -40.15 16.63 6.74
CA MET A 1107 -40.74 16.49 5.41
C MET A 1107 -42.28 16.56 5.40
N GLY A 1108 -42.88 16.72 6.58
CA GLY A 1108 -44.31 16.79 6.81
C GLY A 1108 -44.88 15.64 7.64
N ILE A 1109 -46.20 15.68 7.80
CA ILE A 1109 -46.99 14.72 8.56
C ILE A 1109 -47.29 13.50 7.69
N ARG A 1110 -47.16 12.30 8.25
CA ARG A 1110 -47.43 11.03 7.53
C ARG A 1110 -47.88 9.93 8.47
N ILE A 1111 -48.34 8.82 7.91
CA ILE A 1111 -48.62 7.62 8.69
C ILE A 1111 -47.30 6.96 9.07
N SER A 1112 -47.11 6.69 10.36
CA SER A 1112 -45.95 5.98 10.90
C SER A 1112 -46.08 4.47 10.68
N ASP A 1113 -47.25 3.95 11.03
CA ASP A 1113 -47.57 2.53 11.03
C ASP A 1113 -49.10 2.33 11.12
N ILE A 1114 -49.53 1.12 10.82
CA ILE A 1114 -50.91 0.63 10.86
C ILE A 1114 -50.84 -0.73 11.55
N GLN A 1115 -51.61 -0.94 12.61
CA GLN A 1115 -51.62 -2.20 13.38
C GLN A 1115 -52.14 -3.40 12.59
#